data_AF-A0A1Y5TRR8-F1
#
_entry.id   AF-A0A1Y5TRR8-F1
#
_cell.length_a   1.000
_cell.length_b   1.000
_cell.length_c   1.000
_cell.angle_alpha   90.00
_cell.angle_beta   90.00
_cell.angle_gamma   90.00
#
_symmetry.space_group_name_H-M   'P 1'
#
loop_
_entity.id
_entity.type
_entity.pdbx_description
1 polymer ?
#
loop_
_entity_poly.entity_id
_entity_poly.type
_entity_poly.pdbx_seq_one_letter_code
_entity_poly.pdbx_strand_id
1 'polypeptide(L)'
;MVSTELLENGSRMSVNMWSNLTTCGVVAVNSTDYVRILLENLRDGRVSVPLRYKDDSERTDRTGTTQVTMPSNDTGWLQTPFKSEGGDTPALVSFTSGTEGQPKAVLLTRSNLHDAVTRLTEAMQITGDIREYVGVPVYHSFGYARCRVVLNAGGAVYIPPKGFDLFEIQRMLKAGEINALSAVPSLLRIFLKHRHIFGDELQAIKWVEIGSQYMTGSEKSELRKALPNAKIVQHYGLTEASRATLLPIHDTPESKLEAIGRIEGSIQIRLNEAGCVEIKGPNVAKAIDYSDRVLELGPEAWLTTSDMGRIEDGYLYFEGRADDMINCSGIKIMPDLIEDYLKKAVPNPGKFAVVKWPDPIRGDGIMLALGPDAAKAEQQLLDAIAGYGRQLGIEVHGAVSVRHVMEFPFTETGKLQRKELIATLKEDTSDTTAEIYDEGTGQNIHDYLVDLLGQGAMDDEKSFSDLGGDSLNHLQMTLLLQSSLGNAPENWESLPIRDLEKLLEDAGDIKLSDFGAPPLPDGRENMNPKDISFWSLVREDYRTNDASIFHQGFLMLLVHRFGNWRMGVKWRVFRAPLTIIYRFLNKLTQLFFGIKLDYTVKVGRRVKLEHFGGMILGAREIGNDVFIRQNTTFGIRSTRDIKAKPVIGNFVDIGAGAVIVGDIKIGDNSVIGANSVIYSNIPPNSIAIGVPAKIIGSNPRQNPSPLTTEGT
;
A
#
# COMPACT_ATOMS: atom_id res chain seq x y z
N MET A 1 9.42 27.22 -18.90
CA MET A 1 10.78 27.09 -19.44
C MET A 1 11.75 27.82 -18.51
N VAL A 2 12.01 27.24 -17.33
CA VAL A 2 13.04 27.52 -16.29
C VAL A 2 12.85 26.33 -15.33
N SER A 3 13.79 25.46 -14.96
CA SER A 3 15.20 25.24 -15.30
C SER A 3 15.49 23.76 -15.02
N THR A 4 15.77 23.00 -16.07
CA THR A 4 16.32 21.63 -16.07
C THR A 4 17.80 21.64 -15.67
N GLU A 5 18.08 21.99 -14.41
CA GLU A 5 19.47 22.15 -13.93
C GLU A 5 19.70 21.59 -12.51
N LEU A 6 18.99 20.52 -12.14
CA LEU A 6 19.14 19.86 -10.83
C LEU A 6 19.39 18.34 -10.91
N LEU A 7 19.80 17.80 -12.07
CA LEU A 7 19.94 16.35 -12.27
C LEU A 7 21.37 15.83 -12.51
N GLU A 8 22.43 16.61 -12.26
CA GLU A 8 23.82 16.14 -12.53
C GLU A 8 24.84 16.23 -11.38
N ASN A 9 24.44 16.43 -10.11
CA ASN A 9 25.37 16.40 -8.97
C ASN A 9 25.01 15.37 -7.87
N GLY A 10 24.61 14.17 -8.28
CA GLY A 10 24.33 13.04 -7.38
C GLY A 10 25.57 12.26 -6.92
N SER A 11 26.69 12.93 -6.62
CA SER A 11 27.91 12.29 -6.10
C SER A 11 28.02 12.50 -4.58
N ARG A 12 27.75 11.42 -3.81
CA ARG A 12 28.06 11.21 -2.36
C ARG A 12 28.38 12.47 -1.53
N MET A 13 27.35 13.23 -1.15
CA MET A 13 27.44 14.23 -0.07
C MET A 13 27.23 13.65 1.34
N SER A 14 27.05 12.33 1.50
CA SER A 14 26.80 11.70 2.82
C SER A 14 28.01 11.75 3.77
N VAL A 15 29.23 11.90 3.27
CA VAL A 15 30.46 11.85 4.10
C VAL A 15 30.63 13.12 4.94
N ASN A 16 30.06 14.27 4.53
CA ASN A 16 30.40 15.56 5.14
C ASN A 16 29.53 15.95 6.35
N MET A 17 28.34 15.36 6.51
CA MET A 17 27.45 15.65 7.65
C MET A 17 27.99 15.06 8.96
N TRP A 18 28.61 13.89 8.88
CA TRP A 18 29.03 13.10 10.04
C TRP A 18 30.50 13.32 10.42
N SER A 19 31.35 13.72 9.48
CA SER A 19 32.80 13.80 9.61
C SER A 19 33.31 14.75 10.71
N ASN A 20 32.54 15.77 11.05
CA ASN A 20 32.90 16.77 12.08
C ASN A 20 32.23 16.53 13.43
N LEU A 21 31.51 15.41 13.61
CA LEU A 21 30.78 15.11 14.84
C LEU A 21 31.53 14.09 15.70
N THR A 22 31.60 14.35 17.00
CA THR A 22 32.04 13.34 17.97
C THR A 22 30.87 12.44 18.33
N THR A 23 30.69 11.37 17.55
CA THR A 23 29.61 10.39 17.73
C THR A 23 30.00 9.30 18.73
N CYS A 24 29.05 8.91 19.58
CA CYS A 24 29.20 7.83 20.56
C CYS A 24 28.03 6.86 20.40
N GLY A 25 28.35 5.63 20.00
CA GLY A 25 27.40 4.54 19.88
C GLY A 25 26.98 4.07 21.27
N VAL A 26 25.68 3.96 21.52
CA VAL A 26 25.16 3.46 22.80
C VAL A 26 24.18 2.34 22.51
N VAL A 27 24.46 1.12 22.97
CA VAL A 27 23.58 -0.02 22.73
C VAL A 27 22.24 0.20 23.45
N ALA A 28 21.14 0.04 22.72
CA ALA A 28 19.78 0.25 23.20
C ALA A 28 19.42 -0.80 24.24
N VAL A 29 19.26 -0.37 25.49
CA VAL A 29 18.86 -1.20 26.63
C VAL A 29 17.84 -0.42 27.46
N ASN A 30 16.78 -1.09 27.93
CA ASN A 30 15.79 -0.44 28.79
C ASN A 30 16.32 -0.33 30.23
N SER A 31 17.28 0.56 30.47
CA SER A 31 17.98 0.69 31.75
C SER A 31 18.20 2.14 32.18
N THR A 32 18.42 2.32 33.48
CA THR A 32 18.81 3.60 34.10
C THR A 32 20.18 4.06 33.62
N ASP A 33 21.09 3.13 33.36
CA ASP A 33 22.43 3.42 32.87
C ASP A 33 22.41 3.91 31.41
N TYR A 34 21.55 3.34 30.56
CA TYR A 34 21.35 3.84 29.19
C TYR A 34 20.96 5.31 29.19
N VAL A 35 19.98 5.69 30.02
CA VAL A 35 19.54 7.10 30.15
C VAL A 35 20.69 7.97 30.65
N ARG A 36 21.43 7.52 31.66
CA ARG A 36 22.56 8.25 32.24
C ARG A 36 23.64 8.55 31.19
N ILE A 37 24.06 7.54 30.43
CA ILE A 37 25.07 7.68 29.38
C ILE A 37 24.61 8.71 28.32
N LEU A 38 23.35 8.66 27.88
CA LEU A 38 22.83 9.62 26.91
C LEU A 38 22.82 11.06 27.45
N LEU A 39 22.50 11.25 28.74
CA LEU A 39 22.54 12.57 29.39
C LEU A 39 23.97 13.07 29.57
N GLU A 40 24.91 12.20 29.91
CA GLU A 40 26.35 12.53 30.01
C GLU A 40 26.91 12.93 28.65
N ASN A 41 26.63 12.16 27.60
CA ASN A 41 26.99 12.51 26.23
C ASN A 41 26.44 13.90 25.85
N LEU A 42 25.15 14.15 26.14
CA LEU A 42 24.52 15.44 25.89
C LEU A 42 25.22 16.57 26.66
N ARG A 43 25.59 16.37 27.93
CA ARG A 43 26.31 17.35 28.74
C ARG A 43 27.70 17.63 28.19
N ASP A 44 28.40 16.60 27.73
CA ASP A 44 29.78 16.67 27.25
C ASP A 44 29.86 17.11 25.76
N GLY A 45 28.73 17.40 25.12
CA GLY A 45 28.66 17.82 23.72
C GLY A 45 28.90 16.69 22.70
N ARG A 46 28.80 15.43 23.13
CA ARG A 46 28.90 14.24 22.28
C ARG A 46 27.54 13.90 21.67
N VAL A 47 27.55 13.42 20.43
CA VAL A 47 26.33 13.01 19.72
C VAL A 47 26.06 11.55 20.00
N SER A 48 24.95 11.24 20.69
CA SER A 48 24.59 9.85 20.95
C SER A 48 24.00 9.19 19.71
N VAL A 49 24.40 7.95 19.45
CA VAL A 49 23.87 7.11 18.36
C VAL A 49 23.37 5.79 18.96
N PRO A 50 22.06 5.65 19.23
CA PRO A 50 21.50 4.39 19.71
C PRO A 50 21.71 3.25 18.71
N LEU A 51 22.27 2.14 19.17
CA LEU A 51 22.57 0.94 18.38
C LEU A 51 21.65 -0.21 18.78
N ARG A 52 21.28 -1.11 17.84
CA ARG A 52 20.46 -2.29 18.17
C ARG A 52 21.23 -3.32 18.99
N TYR A 53 22.50 -3.47 18.69
CA TYR A 53 23.44 -4.38 19.34
C TYR A 53 24.85 -3.80 19.21
N LYS A 54 25.83 -4.43 19.86
CA LYS A 54 27.20 -3.91 19.95
C LYS A 54 27.85 -3.64 18.59
N ASP A 55 27.69 -4.58 17.66
CA ASP A 55 28.37 -4.57 16.37
C ASP A 55 27.43 -4.12 15.23
N ASP A 56 26.57 -3.12 15.50
CA ASP A 56 25.59 -2.56 14.54
C ASP A 56 26.29 -1.70 13.47
N SER A 57 27.02 -2.37 12.55
CA SER A 57 27.84 -1.75 11.50
C SER A 57 27.05 -0.81 10.61
N GLU A 58 25.78 -1.13 10.33
CA GLU A 58 24.90 -0.28 9.52
C GLU A 58 24.77 1.13 10.12
N ARG A 59 24.60 1.23 11.44
CA ARG A 59 24.47 2.52 12.13
C ARG A 59 25.82 3.17 12.39
N THR A 60 26.83 2.38 12.76
CA THR A 60 28.16 2.93 13.09
C THR A 60 28.88 3.45 11.85
N ASP A 61 28.88 2.69 10.75
CA ASP A 61 29.57 3.07 9.52
C ASP A 61 28.92 4.32 8.91
N ARG A 62 27.59 4.37 8.94
CA ARG A 62 26.83 5.52 8.43
C ARG A 62 27.11 6.81 9.21
N THR A 63 27.32 6.73 10.52
CA THR A 63 27.53 7.90 11.38
C THR A 63 29.00 8.16 11.73
N GLY A 64 29.93 7.38 11.15
CA GLY A 64 31.35 7.46 11.49
C GLY A 64 31.66 7.14 12.96
N THR A 65 30.77 6.41 13.64
CA THR A 65 30.89 6.11 15.06
C THR A 65 31.98 5.08 15.30
N THR A 66 33.01 5.46 16.06
CA THR A 66 34.14 4.58 16.38
C THR A 66 34.12 4.07 17.83
N GLN A 67 33.47 4.81 18.73
CA GLN A 67 33.32 4.43 20.14
C GLN A 67 31.93 3.87 20.39
N VAL A 68 31.85 2.68 20.99
CA VAL A 68 30.60 2.04 21.40
C VAL A 68 30.62 1.77 22.90
N THR A 69 29.55 2.19 23.59
CA THR A 69 29.31 1.96 25.00
C THR A 69 28.17 0.96 25.17
N MET A 70 28.38 -0.02 26.05
CA MET A 70 27.37 -0.98 26.46
C MET A 70 26.87 -0.58 27.86
N PRO A 71 25.62 -0.11 28.00
CA PRO A 71 25.03 0.17 29.31
C PRO A 71 24.87 -1.11 30.14
N SER A 72 24.80 -0.96 31.46
CA SER A 72 24.30 -2.03 32.33
C SER A 72 22.80 -2.26 32.10
N ASN A 73 22.30 -3.40 32.57
CA ASN A 73 20.87 -3.76 32.55
C ASN A 73 20.11 -3.25 33.79
N ASP A 74 20.67 -2.27 34.51
CA ASP A 74 20.11 -1.82 35.79
C ASP A 74 18.79 -1.06 35.61
N THR A 75 17.74 -1.55 36.24
CA THR A 75 16.39 -0.97 36.19
C THR A 75 16.02 -0.36 37.56
N GLY A 76 14.88 0.32 37.64
CA GLY A 76 14.39 0.95 38.85
C GLY A 76 14.51 2.48 38.83
N TRP A 77 14.77 3.07 40.00
CA TRP A 77 14.76 4.51 40.17
C TRP A 77 16.01 5.19 39.61
N LEU A 78 15.79 6.24 38.82
CA LEU A 78 16.80 7.19 38.39
C LEU A 78 16.38 8.59 38.80
N GLN A 79 17.23 9.23 39.60
CA GLN A 79 17.16 10.64 39.94
C GLN A 79 18.57 11.21 39.84
N THR A 80 18.81 12.02 38.82
CA THR A 80 20.11 12.66 38.57
C THR A 80 19.89 14.12 38.20
N PRO A 81 20.76 15.05 38.64
CA PRO A 81 20.67 16.44 38.23
C PRO A 81 20.78 16.56 36.71
N PHE A 82 19.74 17.10 36.10
CA PHE A 82 19.72 17.41 34.68
C PHE A 82 19.07 18.77 34.48
N LYS A 83 19.68 19.61 33.64
CA LYS A 83 19.04 20.82 33.15
C LYS A 83 19.14 20.83 31.64
N SER A 84 18.00 20.99 31.00
CA SER A 84 17.94 21.10 29.55
C SER A 84 18.33 22.51 29.12
N GLU A 85 19.21 22.60 28.13
CA GLU A 85 19.65 23.85 27.53
C GLU A 85 19.56 23.74 26.01
N GLY A 86 19.13 24.81 25.36
CA GLY A 86 19.12 24.92 23.91
C GLY A 86 20.52 25.01 23.29
N GLY A 87 20.58 24.97 21.96
CA GLY A 87 21.79 25.10 21.17
C GLY A 87 21.65 24.41 19.81
N ASP A 88 22.17 25.02 18.74
CA ASP A 88 22.09 24.44 17.39
C ASP A 88 23.11 23.30 17.15
N THR A 89 23.83 22.90 18.19
CA THR A 89 24.77 21.77 18.12
C THR A 89 24.02 20.44 18.07
N PRO A 90 24.45 19.49 17.22
CA PRO A 90 23.93 18.13 17.21
C PRO A 90 24.07 17.43 18.57
N ALA A 91 23.10 16.58 18.89
CA ALA A 91 22.99 15.94 20.20
C ALA A 91 22.62 14.45 20.13
N LEU A 92 21.74 14.07 19.18
CA LEU A 92 21.22 12.71 19.09
C LEU A 92 20.95 12.35 17.63
N VAL A 93 21.38 11.16 17.21
CA VAL A 93 20.97 10.55 15.95
C VAL A 93 19.94 9.47 16.25
N SER A 94 18.70 9.65 15.80
CA SER A 94 17.66 8.64 15.96
C SER A 94 17.41 7.91 14.65
N PHE A 95 17.56 6.58 14.66
CA PHE A 95 17.21 5.76 13.52
C PHE A 95 15.74 5.38 13.53
N THR A 96 15.08 5.48 12.37
CA THR A 96 13.69 5.06 12.19
C THR A 96 13.57 4.16 10.96
N SER A 97 12.65 3.19 10.99
CA SER A 97 12.29 2.36 9.84
C SER A 97 11.64 3.26 8.77
N GLY A 98 12.36 3.56 7.70
CA GLY A 98 11.86 4.43 6.63
C GLY A 98 10.63 3.87 5.92
N THR A 99 9.96 4.73 5.14
CA THR A 99 8.80 4.33 4.32
C THR A 99 9.19 3.35 3.19
N GLU A 100 10.48 3.20 2.90
CA GLU A 100 11.02 2.35 1.84
C GLU A 100 11.67 1.05 2.37
N GLY A 101 11.56 0.78 3.68
CA GLY A 101 12.15 -0.41 4.32
C GLY A 101 13.62 -0.25 4.73
N GLN A 102 14.33 0.76 4.21
CA GLN A 102 15.67 1.14 4.66
C GLN A 102 15.59 2.12 5.84
N PRO A 103 16.40 1.95 6.92
CA PRO A 103 16.43 2.89 8.02
C PRO A 103 16.92 4.28 7.59
N LYS A 104 16.33 5.33 8.15
CA LYS A 104 16.81 6.73 8.01
C LYS A 104 17.38 7.23 9.33
N ALA A 105 18.43 8.04 9.26
CA ALA A 105 19.07 8.63 10.42
C ALA A 105 18.61 10.10 10.58
N VAL A 106 17.99 10.40 11.71
CA VAL A 106 17.44 11.72 12.02
C VAL A 106 18.38 12.45 12.97
N LEU A 107 18.95 13.57 12.52
CA LEU A 107 19.90 14.38 13.30
C LEU A 107 19.15 15.44 14.12
N LEU A 108 19.19 15.30 15.44
CA LEU A 108 18.55 16.21 16.39
C LEU A 108 19.58 17.08 17.12
N THR A 109 19.27 18.36 17.28
CA THR A 109 20.08 19.34 18.01
C THR A 109 19.65 19.47 19.46
N ARG A 110 20.48 20.11 20.29
CA ARG A 110 20.10 20.46 21.68
C ARG A 110 18.83 21.31 21.70
N SER A 111 18.67 22.26 20.78
CA SER A 111 17.46 23.06 20.64
C SER A 111 16.22 22.21 20.37
N ASN A 112 16.31 21.19 19.50
CA ASN A 112 15.18 20.29 19.26
C ASN A 112 14.78 19.55 20.54
N LEU A 113 15.76 19.05 21.30
CA LEU A 113 15.52 18.31 22.54
C LEU A 113 14.98 19.22 23.65
N HIS A 114 15.50 20.44 23.73
CA HIS A 114 15.12 21.45 24.72
C HIS A 114 13.71 21.98 24.49
N ASP A 115 13.34 22.26 23.25
CA ASP A 115 12.00 22.72 22.89
C ASP A 115 10.92 21.75 23.37
N ALA A 116 11.10 20.45 23.15
CA ALA A 116 10.20 19.42 23.63
C ALA A 116 10.10 19.39 25.17
N VAL A 117 11.22 19.60 25.88
CA VAL A 117 11.24 19.69 27.35
C VAL A 117 10.44 20.89 27.83
N THR A 118 10.67 22.06 27.24
CA THR A 118 10.03 23.32 27.65
C THR A 118 8.52 23.27 27.44
N ARG A 119 8.05 22.93 26.23
CA ARG A 119 6.62 22.90 25.91
C ARG A 119 5.84 21.89 26.73
N LEU A 120 6.40 20.69 26.96
CA LEU A 120 5.73 19.70 27.81
C LEU A 120 5.69 20.12 29.28
N THR A 121 6.79 20.67 29.79
CA THR A 121 6.84 21.14 31.19
C THR A 121 5.77 22.20 31.42
N GLU A 122 5.57 23.10 30.46
CA GLU A 122 4.53 24.13 30.51
C GLU A 122 3.12 23.54 30.36
N ALA A 123 2.86 22.75 29.31
CA ALA A 123 1.53 22.19 29.02
C ALA A 123 1.03 21.25 30.12
N MET A 124 1.93 20.46 30.72
CA MET A 124 1.59 19.55 31.83
C MET A 124 1.81 20.20 33.20
N GLN A 125 2.35 21.43 33.26
CA GLN A 125 2.71 22.15 34.49
C GLN A 125 3.46 21.24 35.47
N ILE A 126 4.57 20.65 34.99
CA ILE A 126 5.33 19.64 35.72
C ILE A 126 6.16 20.31 36.82
N THR A 127 6.15 19.71 37.99
CA THR A 127 6.88 20.16 39.18
C THR A 127 7.84 19.07 39.66
N GLY A 128 8.80 19.42 40.52
CA GLY A 128 9.85 18.49 40.98
C GLY A 128 9.38 17.35 41.89
N ASP A 129 8.11 17.33 42.30
CA ASP A 129 7.51 16.21 43.03
C ASP A 129 7.04 15.06 42.09
N ILE A 130 7.21 15.21 40.77
CA ILE A 130 6.88 14.15 39.81
C ILE A 130 7.76 12.91 40.04
N ARG A 131 7.09 11.77 40.16
CA ARG A 131 7.66 10.44 40.32
C ARG A 131 7.00 9.52 39.30
N GLU A 132 7.65 9.41 38.15
CA GLU A 132 7.03 8.81 36.97
C GLU A 132 7.44 7.35 36.75
N TYR A 133 6.44 6.49 36.60
CA TYR A 133 6.62 5.16 36.03
C TYR A 133 6.68 5.28 34.50
N VAL A 134 7.88 5.06 33.94
CA VAL A 134 8.12 5.17 32.50
C VAL A 134 7.77 3.84 31.84
N GLY A 135 6.49 3.69 31.48
CA GLY A 135 5.91 2.46 30.94
C GLY A 135 6.30 2.13 29.49
N VAL A 136 7.15 2.94 28.89
CA VAL A 136 7.59 2.83 27.50
C VAL A 136 9.11 2.68 27.45
N PRO A 137 9.68 1.96 26.47
CA PRO A 137 11.12 1.73 26.44
C PRO A 137 11.92 3.04 26.31
N VAL A 138 12.95 3.19 27.15
CA VAL A 138 13.75 4.43 27.22
C VAL A 138 14.71 4.62 26.05
N TYR A 139 14.96 3.59 25.24
CA TYR A 139 15.70 3.71 23.98
C TYR A 139 14.85 4.18 22.80
N HIS A 140 13.54 4.36 23.00
CA HIS A 140 12.70 5.07 22.05
C HIS A 140 12.60 6.57 22.39
N SER A 141 12.36 7.37 21.36
CA SER A 141 12.20 8.84 21.47
C SER A 141 11.22 9.26 22.56
N PHE A 142 10.10 8.54 22.72
CA PHE A 142 9.10 8.84 23.74
C PHE A 142 9.67 8.65 25.16
N GLY A 143 10.15 7.46 25.49
CA GLY A 143 10.68 7.15 26.82
C GLY A 143 11.88 8.02 27.20
N TYR A 144 12.84 8.20 26.30
CA TYR A 144 13.99 9.08 26.56
C TYR A 144 13.57 10.53 26.81
N ALA A 145 12.61 11.05 26.02
CA ALA A 145 12.11 12.39 26.22
C ALA A 145 11.40 12.57 27.55
N ARG A 146 10.66 11.56 28.04
CA ARG A 146 10.06 11.58 29.39
C ARG A 146 11.12 11.69 30.47
N CYS A 147 12.18 10.88 30.39
CA CYS A 147 13.30 10.98 31.31
C CYS A 147 13.88 12.40 31.35
N ARG A 148 14.11 13.02 30.20
CA ARG A 148 14.60 14.41 30.14
C ARG A 148 13.65 15.41 30.79
N VAL A 149 12.35 15.32 30.53
CA VAL A 149 11.35 16.24 31.09
C VAL A 149 11.29 16.12 32.61
N VAL A 150 11.17 14.90 33.14
CA VAL A 150 11.08 14.63 34.58
C VAL A 150 12.33 15.07 35.31
N LEU A 151 13.50 14.66 34.82
CA LEU A 151 14.78 14.98 35.45
C LEU A 151 15.07 16.49 35.38
N ASN A 152 14.65 17.17 34.30
CA ASN A 152 14.76 18.64 34.18
C ASN A 152 13.90 19.40 35.20
N ALA A 153 12.77 18.81 35.61
CA ALA A 153 11.91 19.36 36.66
C ALA A 153 12.45 19.07 38.08
N GLY A 154 13.48 18.21 38.21
CA GLY A 154 14.01 17.75 39.50
C GLY A 154 13.34 16.50 40.08
N GLY A 155 12.43 15.89 39.33
CA GLY A 155 11.72 14.67 39.73
C GLY A 155 12.54 13.40 39.56
N ALA A 156 11.87 12.25 39.66
CA ALA A 156 12.48 10.93 39.53
C ALA A 156 11.71 10.06 38.53
N VAL A 157 12.43 9.24 37.77
CA VAL A 157 11.83 8.24 36.87
C VAL A 157 12.10 6.83 37.37
N TYR A 158 11.10 5.97 37.25
CA TYR A 158 11.21 4.54 37.47
C TYR A 158 11.17 3.81 36.12
N ILE A 159 12.23 3.07 35.81
CA ILE A 159 12.34 2.25 34.59
C ILE A 159 12.04 0.80 34.97
N PRO A 160 10.90 0.23 34.54
CA PRO A 160 10.50 -1.09 34.99
C PRO A 160 11.32 -2.20 34.33
N PRO A 161 11.63 -3.29 35.05
CA PRO A 161 12.43 -4.40 34.52
C PRO A 161 11.71 -5.22 33.44
N LYS A 162 10.37 -5.22 33.46
CA LYS A 162 9.54 -6.04 32.57
C LYS A 162 8.67 -5.21 31.63
N GLY A 163 8.95 -3.90 31.51
CA GLY A 163 8.05 -2.97 30.83
C GLY A 163 6.79 -2.71 31.66
N PHE A 164 5.70 -2.33 30.98
CA PHE A 164 4.46 -1.89 31.63
C PHE A 164 3.73 -3.03 32.36
N ASP A 165 3.70 -2.99 33.68
CA ASP A 165 3.04 -3.98 34.55
C ASP A 165 1.99 -3.31 35.47
N LEU A 166 0.73 -3.71 35.31
CA LEU A 166 -0.39 -3.13 36.06
C LEU A 166 -0.34 -3.43 37.57
N PHE A 167 0.11 -4.61 37.98
CA PHE A 167 0.21 -4.96 39.39
C PHE A 167 1.38 -4.25 40.07
N GLU A 168 2.48 -4.04 39.35
CA GLU A 168 3.57 -3.21 39.81
C GLU A 168 3.13 -1.75 39.99
N ILE A 169 2.48 -1.17 38.97
CA ILE A 169 1.92 0.19 39.04
C ILE A 169 0.97 0.31 40.23
N GLN A 170 0.06 -0.66 40.42
CA GLN A 170 -0.87 -0.66 41.55
C GLN A 170 -0.13 -0.67 42.89
N ARG A 171 0.83 -1.58 43.06
CA ARG A 171 1.63 -1.71 44.29
C ARG A 171 2.37 -0.40 44.59
N MET A 172 2.98 0.20 43.58
CA MET A 172 3.74 1.45 43.72
C MET A 172 2.83 2.64 44.02
N LEU A 173 1.64 2.72 43.42
CA LEU A 173 0.64 3.75 43.76
C LEU A 173 0.16 3.61 45.21
N LYS A 174 -0.15 2.39 45.66
CA LYS A 174 -0.53 2.12 47.06
C LYS A 174 0.58 2.49 48.06
N ALA A 175 1.83 2.31 47.67
CA ALA A 175 2.99 2.69 48.47
C ALA A 175 3.34 4.19 48.39
N GLY A 176 2.67 4.97 47.55
CA GLY A 176 2.99 6.39 47.30
C GLY A 176 4.34 6.59 46.60
N GLU A 177 4.86 5.55 45.94
CA GLU A 177 6.16 5.58 45.26
C GLU A 177 6.10 6.33 43.92
N ILE A 178 4.96 6.27 43.22
CA ILE A 178 4.74 6.94 41.93
C ILE A 178 3.50 7.84 41.98
N ASN A 179 3.49 8.87 41.15
CA ASN A 179 2.36 9.78 40.94
C ASN A 179 2.20 10.22 39.47
N ALA A 180 2.97 9.62 38.56
CA ALA A 180 2.91 9.90 37.13
C ALA A 180 3.13 8.64 36.29
N LEU A 181 2.57 8.64 35.09
CA LEU A 181 2.64 7.53 34.14
C LEU A 181 2.91 8.05 32.74
N SER A 182 3.80 7.38 31.99
CA SER A 182 3.86 7.53 30.54
C SER A 182 3.57 6.20 29.86
N ALA A 183 2.63 6.24 28.92
CA ALA A 183 2.15 5.05 28.25
C ALA A 183 1.65 5.39 26.85
N VAL A 184 1.76 4.43 25.94
CA VAL A 184 1.12 4.49 24.63
C VAL A 184 -0.35 4.06 24.72
N PRO A 185 -1.22 4.47 23.77
CA PRO A 185 -2.63 4.11 23.78
C PRO A 185 -2.93 2.62 23.94
N SER A 186 -2.16 1.72 23.32
CA SER A 186 -2.33 0.27 23.50
C SER A 186 -2.20 -0.19 24.96
N LEU A 187 -1.23 0.36 25.71
CA LEU A 187 -1.05 0.06 27.14
C LEU A 187 -2.17 0.66 27.98
N LEU A 188 -2.64 1.85 27.63
CA LEU A 188 -3.76 2.50 28.32
C LEU A 188 -5.10 1.79 28.09
N ARG A 189 -5.31 1.15 26.93
CA ARG A 189 -6.45 0.26 26.70
C ARG A 189 -6.42 -0.94 27.65
N ILE A 190 -5.24 -1.54 27.85
CA ILE A 190 -5.06 -2.63 28.83
C ILE A 190 -5.36 -2.11 30.25
N PHE A 191 -4.84 -0.94 30.62
CA PHE A 191 -5.17 -0.28 31.88
C PHE A 191 -6.68 -0.07 32.06
N LEU A 192 -7.38 0.53 31.09
CA LEU A 192 -8.82 0.80 31.16
C LEU A 192 -9.65 -0.48 31.27
N LYS A 193 -9.26 -1.54 30.54
CA LYS A 193 -9.90 -2.85 30.60
C LYS A 193 -9.77 -3.50 31.98
N HIS A 194 -8.59 -3.37 32.59
CA HIS A 194 -8.27 -3.97 33.89
C HIS A 194 -8.37 -2.98 35.05
N ARG A 195 -9.02 -1.82 34.86
CA ARG A 195 -9.12 -0.76 35.88
C ARG A 195 -9.70 -1.22 37.21
N HIS A 196 -10.52 -2.28 37.21
CA HIS A 196 -11.15 -2.86 38.40
C HIS A 196 -10.15 -3.42 39.42
N ILE A 197 -8.89 -3.67 39.01
CA ILE A 197 -7.88 -4.10 39.98
C ILE A 197 -7.43 -2.95 40.87
N PHE A 198 -7.59 -1.69 40.44
CA PHE A 198 -7.20 -0.50 41.18
C PHE A 198 -8.34 0.02 42.06
N GLY A 199 -7.99 0.57 43.23
CA GLY A 199 -8.88 1.31 44.11
C GLY A 199 -8.62 2.82 44.08
N ASP A 200 -8.78 3.46 45.24
CA ASP A 200 -8.60 4.91 45.41
C ASP A 200 -7.18 5.39 45.13
N GLU A 201 -6.19 4.48 45.07
CA GLU A 201 -4.81 4.81 44.73
C GLU A 201 -4.65 5.49 43.35
N LEU A 202 -5.61 5.32 42.43
CA LEU A 202 -5.60 6.05 41.15
C LEU A 202 -5.66 7.57 41.32
N GLN A 203 -6.24 8.05 42.42
CA GLN A 203 -6.34 9.49 42.70
C GLN A 203 -4.98 10.14 43.00
N ALA A 204 -3.94 9.33 43.26
CA ALA A 204 -2.58 9.81 43.45
C ALA A 204 -1.89 10.16 42.12
N ILE A 205 -2.43 9.74 40.97
CA ILE A 205 -1.86 10.07 39.66
C ILE A 205 -2.15 11.54 39.33
N LYS A 206 -1.07 12.31 39.17
CA LYS A 206 -1.08 13.74 38.86
C LYS A 206 -0.73 14.05 37.41
N TRP A 207 0.07 13.22 36.75
CA TRP A 207 0.52 13.45 35.37
C TRP A 207 0.45 12.18 34.53
N VAL A 208 -0.10 12.30 33.32
CA VAL A 208 -0.05 11.24 32.32
C VAL A 208 0.33 11.82 30.97
N GLU A 209 1.41 11.33 30.36
CA GLU A 209 1.71 11.65 28.95
C GLU A 209 1.37 10.45 28.06
N ILE A 210 0.71 10.74 26.94
CA ILE A 210 0.29 9.76 25.93
C ILE A 210 0.87 10.14 24.58
N GLY A 211 1.31 9.17 23.78
CA GLY A 211 1.65 9.42 22.39
C GLY A 211 2.01 8.18 21.62
N SER A 212 2.69 8.35 20.49
CA SER A 212 3.15 7.29 19.57
C SER A 212 2.06 6.49 18.82
N GLN A 213 0.78 6.60 19.20
CA GLN A 213 -0.35 5.98 18.48
C GLN A 213 -1.59 6.86 18.50
N TYR A 214 -2.53 6.52 17.64
CA TYR A 214 -3.88 7.07 17.67
C TYR A 214 -4.67 6.57 18.88
N MET A 215 -5.47 7.48 19.45
CA MET A 215 -6.41 7.22 20.55
C MET A 215 -7.70 7.96 20.22
N THR A 216 -8.84 7.28 20.30
CA THR A 216 -10.14 7.87 19.97
C THR A 216 -10.60 8.85 21.05
N GLY A 217 -11.51 9.76 20.72
CA GLY A 217 -12.10 10.68 21.69
C GLY A 217 -12.85 9.95 22.79
N SER A 218 -13.50 8.82 22.48
CA SER A 218 -14.17 7.98 23.48
C SER A 218 -13.19 7.39 24.51
N GLU A 219 -12.06 6.85 24.05
CA GLU A 219 -11.01 6.32 24.93
C GLU A 219 -10.41 7.42 25.82
N LYS A 220 -10.21 8.63 25.27
CA LYS A 220 -9.75 9.80 26.03
C LYS A 220 -10.79 10.23 27.07
N SER A 221 -12.08 10.19 26.73
CA SER A 221 -13.19 10.48 27.63
C SER A 221 -13.27 9.48 28.79
N GLU A 222 -13.05 8.18 28.52
CA GLU A 222 -12.96 7.16 29.57
C GLU A 222 -11.75 7.38 30.47
N LEU A 223 -10.59 7.68 29.88
CA LEU A 223 -9.35 7.88 30.64
C LEU A 223 -9.43 9.08 31.57
N ARG A 224 -9.95 10.23 31.11
CA ARG A 224 -10.10 11.41 31.98
C ARG A 224 -11.09 11.19 33.12
N LYS A 225 -12.11 10.34 32.93
CA LYS A 225 -13.03 9.92 34.00
C LYS A 225 -12.35 8.97 34.98
N ALA A 226 -11.50 8.07 34.50
CA ALA A 226 -10.75 7.14 35.34
C ALA A 226 -9.69 7.84 36.20
N LEU A 227 -9.11 8.93 35.70
CA LEU A 227 -8.03 9.68 36.35
C LEU A 227 -8.42 11.17 36.47
N PRO A 228 -9.39 11.54 37.32
CA PRO A 228 -9.97 12.88 37.35
C PRO A 228 -9.01 13.96 37.86
N ASN A 229 -8.01 13.60 38.69
CA ASN A 229 -7.03 14.53 39.26
C ASN A 229 -5.77 14.70 38.40
N ALA A 230 -5.63 13.92 37.32
CA ALA A 230 -4.44 13.89 36.51
C ALA A 230 -4.46 14.97 35.42
N LYS A 231 -3.33 15.61 35.17
CA LYS A 231 -3.06 16.34 33.92
C LYS A 231 -2.65 15.35 32.86
N ILE A 232 -3.62 15.00 32.01
CA ILE A 232 -3.39 14.07 30.90
C ILE A 232 -3.15 14.86 29.62
N VAL A 233 -1.98 14.66 29.02
CA VAL A 233 -1.62 15.28 27.74
C VAL A 233 -1.30 14.20 26.72
N GLN A 234 -2.06 14.18 25.62
CA GLN A 234 -1.67 13.44 24.44
C GLN A 234 -0.82 14.32 23.53
N HIS A 235 0.27 13.79 22.99
CA HIS A 235 1.04 14.45 21.94
C HIS A 235 0.91 13.72 20.60
N TYR A 236 1.00 14.49 19.53
CA TYR A 236 1.31 13.97 18.20
C TYR A 236 2.65 14.54 17.73
N GLY A 237 3.41 13.71 17.02
CA GLY A 237 4.68 14.08 16.44
C GLY A 237 5.45 12.87 15.96
N LEU A 238 6.56 13.13 15.29
CA LEU A 238 7.44 12.14 14.70
C LEU A 238 8.84 12.29 15.31
N THR A 239 9.76 11.39 14.98
CA THR A 239 11.16 11.54 15.39
C THR A 239 11.77 12.82 14.79
N GLU A 240 11.36 13.16 13.58
CA GLU A 240 11.79 14.30 12.77
C GLU A 240 11.18 15.63 13.19
N ALA A 241 10.06 15.59 13.91
CA ALA A 241 9.36 16.76 14.45
C ALA A 241 8.68 16.37 15.75
N SER A 242 9.47 16.35 16.84
CA SER A 242 9.01 15.81 18.11
C SER A 242 7.85 16.65 18.68
N ARG A 243 6.75 15.97 19.04
CA ARG A 243 5.62 16.57 19.77
C ARG A 243 5.09 17.85 19.12
N ALA A 244 4.79 17.78 17.83
CA ALA A 244 4.31 18.91 17.04
C ALA A 244 3.00 19.51 17.58
N THR A 245 2.11 18.68 18.12
CA THR A 245 0.87 19.13 18.76
C THR A 245 0.68 18.48 20.12
N LEU A 246 0.00 19.19 21.02
CA LEU A 246 -0.37 18.73 22.36
C LEU A 246 -1.89 18.86 22.55
N LEU A 247 -2.47 17.90 23.27
CA LEU A 247 -3.89 17.86 23.63
C LEU A 247 -4.02 17.63 25.14
N PRO A 248 -4.21 18.69 25.94
CA PRO A 248 -4.60 18.57 27.34
C PRO A 248 -6.04 18.02 27.43
N ILE A 249 -6.20 16.75 27.79
CA ILE A 249 -7.46 16.01 27.66
C ILE A 249 -8.55 16.55 28.59
N HIS A 250 -8.19 16.93 29.82
CA HIS A 250 -9.15 17.48 30.79
C HIS A 250 -9.63 18.88 30.41
N ASP A 251 -8.76 19.69 29.81
CA ASP A 251 -9.10 21.06 29.38
C ASP A 251 -9.74 21.10 27.99
N THR A 252 -9.82 19.96 27.29
CA THR A 252 -10.40 19.85 25.96
C THR A 252 -11.90 19.52 26.03
N PRO A 253 -12.77 20.26 25.31
CA PRO A 253 -14.20 19.94 25.20
C PRO A 253 -14.44 18.54 24.62
N GLU A 254 -15.51 17.86 25.07
CA GLU A 254 -15.84 16.50 24.61
C GLU A 254 -15.88 16.39 23.07
N SER A 255 -16.47 17.38 22.40
CA SER A 255 -16.59 17.45 20.93
C SER A 255 -15.26 17.55 20.19
N LYS A 256 -14.16 17.88 20.88
CA LYS A 256 -12.82 18.04 20.31
C LYS A 256 -11.86 16.93 20.75
N LEU A 257 -12.30 15.96 21.56
CA LEU A 257 -11.44 14.88 22.05
C LEU A 257 -10.93 13.96 20.94
N GLU A 258 -11.58 13.89 19.77
CA GLU A 258 -11.07 13.11 18.62
C GLU A 258 -9.76 13.70 18.06
N ALA A 259 -9.50 15.00 18.26
CA ALA A 259 -8.30 15.66 17.77
C ALA A 259 -7.01 15.06 18.35
N ILE A 260 -5.90 15.22 17.65
CA ILE A 260 -4.54 14.86 18.08
C ILE A 260 -3.76 16.05 18.65
N GLY A 261 -4.46 17.15 18.94
CA GLY A 261 -3.93 18.31 19.64
C GLY A 261 -3.92 19.57 18.79
N ARG A 262 -3.35 20.61 19.39
CA ARG A 262 -3.09 21.90 18.76
C ARG A 262 -1.60 22.24 18.88
N ILE A 263 -1.15 23.21 18.10
CA ILE A 263 0.21 23.75 18.23
C ILE A 263 0.38 24.43 19.59
N GLU A 264 1.59 24.33 20.13
CA GLU A 264 2.03 25.04 21.34
C GLU A 264 3.40 25.66 21.06
N GLY A 265 3.68 26.82 21.65
CA GLY A 265 4.92 27.58 21.38
C GLY A 265 4.98 28.16 19.97
N SER A 266 6.15 28.10 19.33
CA SER A 266 6.42 28.69 18.00
C SER A 266 6.25 27.72 16.82
N ILE A 267 5.67 26.54 17.07
CA ILE A 267 5.42 25.54 16.04
C ILE A 267 4.30 26.00 15.12
N GLN A 268 4.48 25.78 13.82
CA GLN A 268 3.49 26.00 12.79
C GLN A 268 3.14 24.67 12.13
N ILE A 269 1.86 24.48 11.83
CA ILE A 269 1.36 23.35 11.06
C ILE A 269 0.49 23.85 9.91
N ARG A 270 0.52 23.12 8.79
CA ARG A 270 -0.43 23.30 7.69
C ARG A 270 -0.68 21.98 6.98
N LEU A 271 -1.62 21.97 6.05
CA LEU A 271 -1.87 20.85 5.17
C LEU A 271 -1.39 21.22 3.76
N ASN A 272 -0.72 20.30 3.07
CA ASN A 272 -0.40 20.48 1.66
C ASN A 272 -1.62 20.15 0.77
N GLU A 273 -1.48 20.30 -0.55
CA GLU A 273 -2.56 20.02 -1.51
C GLU A 273 -3.10 18.59 -1.45
N ALA A 274 -2.29 17.64 -0.99
CA ALA A 274 -2.67 16.24 -0.83
C ALA A 274 -3.32 15.93 0.53
N GLY A 275 -3.41 16.91 1.45
CA GLY A 275 -3.91 16.74 2.81
C GLY A 275 -2.88 16.21 3.81
N CYS A 276 -1.60 16.13 3.44
CA CYS A 276 -0.54 15.73 4.37
C CYS A 276 -0.17 16.88 5.30
N VAL A 277 0.10 16.56 6.56
CA VAL A 277 0.55 17.50 7.57
C VAL A 277 1.98 17.94 7.27
N GLU A 278 2.19 19.25 7.21
CA GLU A 278 3.51 19.88 7.17
C GLU A 278 3.78 20.59 8.49
N ILE A 279 4.99 20.44 9.03
CA ILE A 279 5.38 20.96 10.33
C ILE A 279 6.61 21.85 10.15
N LYS A 280 6.59 23.02 10.77
CA LYS A 280 7.71 23.97 10.81
C LYS A 280 7.90 24.47 12.25
N GLY A 281 9.14 24.58 12.71
CA GLY A 281 9.42 25.12 14.03
C GLY A 281 10.66 24.52 14.71
N PRO A 282 10.97 24.96 15.94
CA PRO A 282 12.19 24.56 16.67
C PRO A 282 12.28 23.06 16.99
N ASN A 283 11.18 22.32 16.86
CA ASN A 283 11.14 20.87 17.04
C ASN A 283 11.53 20.06 15.80
N VAL A 284 11.62 20.71 14.63
CA VAL A 284 12.01 20.06 13.37
C VAL A 284 13.50 19.74 13.40
N ALA A 285 13.84 18.49 13.10
CA ALA A 285 15.20 17.97 13.06
C ALA A 285 16.11 18.81 12.16
N LYS A 286 17.42 18.78 12.41
CA LYS A 286 18.40 19.49 11.59
C LYS A 286 18.63 18.83 10.24
N ALA A 287 18.51 17.50 10.18
CA ALA A 287 18.59 16.77 8.94
C ALA A 287 17.98 15.37 9.05
N ILE A 288 17.65 14.81 7.89
CA ILE A 288 17.32 13.41 7.72
C ILE A 288 18.23 12.84 6.65
N ASP A 289 19.06 11.88 7.04
CA ASP A 289 19.89 11.10 6.14
C ASP A 289 19.07 9.86 5.69
N TYR A 290 18.78 9.78 4.39
CA TYR A 290 18.18 8.64 3.69
C TYR A 290 19.27 7.83 2.98
N SER A 291 18.97 6.60 2.57
CA SER A 291 19.96 5.73 1.90
C SER A 291 20.51 6.31 0.60
N ASP A 292 19.74 7.17 -0.07
CA ASP A 292 20.02 7.75 -1.39
C ASP A 292 20.32 9.26 -1.35
N ARG A 293 19.86 9.98 -0.32
CA ARG A 293 19.98 11.44 -0.20
C ARG A 293 20.03 11.91 1.24
N VAL A 294 20.51 13.12 1.45
CA VAL A 294 20.41 13.83 2.73
C VAL A 294 19.48 15.02 2.56
N LEU A 295 18.48 15.13 3.43
CA LEU A 295 17.58 16.27 3.50
C LEU A 295 18.00 17.14 4.68
N GLU A 296 18.64 18.26 4.40
CA GLU A 296 18.87 19.30 5.40
C GLU A 296 17.56 20.02 5.73
N LEU A 297 17.34 20.21 7.02
CA LEU A 297 16.15 20.81 7.60
C LEU A 297 16.59 21.85 8.63
N GLY A 298 15.64 22.38 9.38
CA GLY A 298 15.88 23.33 10.44
C GLY A 298 14.58 24.00 10.87
N PRO A 299 14.65 24.92 11.83
CA PRO A 299 13.46 25.56 12.39
C PRO A 299 12.62 26.32 11.35
N GLU A 300 13.26 26.76 10.26
CA GLU A 300 12.61 27.51 9.19
C GLU A 300 12.06 26.64 8.05
N ALA A 301 12.44 25.37 7.99
CA ALA A 301 12.04 24.45 6.94
C ALA A 301 10.67 23.82 7.25
N TRP A 302 9.87 23.60 6.20
CA TRP A 302 8.67 22.79 6.30
C TRP A 302 9.05 21.31 6.12
N LEU A 303 8.80 20.50 7.14
CA LEU A 303 8.85 19.06 7.06
C LEU A 303 7.48 18.55 6.60
N THR A 304 7.42 17.97 5.40
CA THR A 304 6.24 17.24 4.94
C THR A 304 6.22 15.84 5.54
N THR A 305 5.14 15.49 6.24
CA THR A 305 4.94 14.15 6.80
C THR A 305 4.15 13.27 5.80
N SER A 306 4.08 11.96 6.06
CA SER A 306 3.07 11.10 5.41
C SER A 306 1.80 10.92 6.25
N ASP A 307 1.62 11.71 7.31
CA ASP A 307 0.39 11.71 8.09
C ASP A 307 -0.60 12.67 7.42
N MET A 308 -1.82 12.20 7.19
CA MET A 308 -2.92 13.00 6.65
C MET A 308 -3.80 13.50 7.79
N GLY A 309 -4.40 14.67 7.58
CA GLY A 309 -5.29 15.24 8.57
C GLY A 309 -6.11 16.40 8.09
N ARG A 310 -7.01 16.85 8.96
CA ARG A 310 -7.78 18.09 8.81
C ARG A 310 -7.52 19.02 10.00
N ILE A 311 -7.61 20.32 9.78
CA ILE A 311 -7.46 21.34 10.84
C ILE A 311 -8.79 22.08 10.98
N GLU A 312 -9.37 22.03 12.17
CA GLU A 312 -10.62 22.74 12.50
C GLU A 312 -10.52 23.38 13.89
N ASP A 313 -10.87 24.67 13.98
CA ASP A 313 -10.79 25.47 15.21
C ASP A 313 -9.40 25.40 15.89
N GLY A 314 -8.33 25.30 15.10
CA GLY A 314 -6.95 25.18 15.59
C GLY A 314 -6.55 23.79 16.09
N TYR A 315 -7.46 22.81 16.03
CA TYR A 315 -7.18 21.41 16.36
C TYR A 315 -6.84 20.62 15.10
N LEU A 316 -5.78 19.82 15.17
CA LEU A 316 -5.41 18.85 14.15
C LEU A 316 -6.13 17.53 14.42
N TYR A 317 -6.73 16.94 13.39
CA TYR A 317 -7.33 15.60 13.43
C TYR A 317 -6.56 14.69 12.50
N PHE A 318 -6.28 13.48 12.97
CA PHE A 318 -5.56 12.47 12.20
C PHE A 318 -6.54 11.71 11.31
N GLU A 319 -6.23 11.59 10.03
CA GLU A 319 -7.08 10.90 9.04
C GLU A 319 -6.42 9.67 8.44
N GLY A 320 -5.17 9.37 8.80
CA GLY A 320 -4.45 8.17 8.35
C GLY A 320 -3.05 8.46 7.84
N ARG A 321 -2.44 7.44 7.23
CA ARG A 321 -1.12 7.53 6.60
C ARG A 321 -1.27 7.50 5.08
N ALA A 322 -0.69 8.48 4.39
CA ALA A 322 -0.66 8.52 2.92
C ALA A 322 0.01 7.27 2.30
N ASP A 323 1.00 6.69 2.99
CA ASP A 323 1.71 5.49 2.50
C ASP A 323 0.87 4.20 2.62
N ASP A 324 -0.03 4.16 3.62
CA ASP A 324 -0.93 3.03 3.89
C ASP A 324 -2.25 3.16 3.12
N MET A 325 -2.50 4.32 2.50
CA MET A 325 -3.68 4.60 1.68
C MET A 325 -3.88 3.52 0.62
N ILE A 326 -5.08 2.95 0.62
CA ILE A 326 -5.57 2.00 -0.37
C ILE A 326 -6.20 2.82 -1.48
N ASN A 327 -5.65 2.74 -2.69
CA ASN A 327 -6.27 3.31 -3.89
C ASN A 327 -7.08 2.23 -4.61
N CYS A 328 -8.33 2.04 -4.19
CA CYS A 328 -9.23 1.06 -4.77
C CYS A 328 -10.09 1.74 -5.85
N SER A 329 -9.81 1.43 -7.11
CA SER A 329 -10.54 1.98 -8.28
C SER A 329 -10.56 3.51 -8.33
N GLY A 330 -9.46 4.16 -7.92
CA GLY A 330 -9.34 5.63 -7.90
C GLY A 330 -9.86 6.29 -6.62
N ILE A 331 -10.48 5.52 -5.72
CA ILE A 331 -10.97 6.00 -4.44
C ILE A 331 -9.93 5.73 -3.36
N LYS A 332 -9.57 6.79 -2.65
CA LYS A 332 -8.57 6.80 -1.60
C LYS A 332 -9.23 6.38 -0.29
N ILE A 333 -8.87 5.21 0.22
CA ILE A 333 -9.43 4.64 1.44
C ILE A 333 -8.31 4.45 2.45
N MET A 334 -8.55 4.90 3.68
CA MET A 334 -7.59 4.74 4.77
C MET A 334 -7.90 3.45 5.53
N PRO A 335 -6.93 2.53 5.69
CA PRO A 335 -7.15 1.31 6.46
C PRO A 335 -7.64 1.57 7.89
N ASP A 336 -7.09 2.61 8.54
CA ASP A 336 -7.47 2.98 9.91
C ASP A 336 -8.95 3.38 10.03
N LEU A 337 -9.51 4.07 9.01
CA LEU A 337 -10.91 4.46 8.99
C LEU A 337 -11.84 3.26 8.82
N ILE A 338 -11.46 2.30 7.96
CA ILE A 338 -12.18 1.03 7.84
C ILE A 338 -12.15 0.30 9.19
N GLU A 339 -10.98 0.18 9.81
CA GLU A 339 -10.85 -0.52 11.09
C GLU A 339 -11.69 0.09 12.22
N ASP A 340 -11.71 1.42 12.32
CA ASP A 340 -12.54 2.12 13.31
C ASP A 340 -14.04 1.93 13.05
N TYR A 341 -14.46 2.01 11.79
CA TYR A 341 -15.84 1.71 11.40
C TYR A 341 -16.24 0.28 11.79
N LEU A 342 -15.40 -0.71 11.47
CA LEU A 342 -15.68 -2.11 11.77
C LEU A 342 -15.77 -2.40 13.27
N LYS A 343 -14.91 -1.78 14.09
CA LYS A 343 -14.97 -1.90 15.55
C LYS A 343 -16.28 -1.38 16.12
N LYS A 344 -16.88 -0.37 15.50
CA LYS A 344 -18.17 0.20 15.91
C LYS A 344 -19.36 -0.59 15.37
N ALA A 345 -19.23 -1.15 14.17
CA ALA A 345 -20.32 -1.84 13.48
C ALA A 345 -20.53 -3.29 13.95
N VAL A 346 -19.46 -4.00 14.33
CA VAL A 346 -19.51 -5.43 14.65
C VAL A 346 -19.34 -5.65 16.16
N PRO A 347 -20.30 -6.29 16.85
CA PRO A 347 -20.15 -6.66 18.26
C PRO A 347 -19.05 -7.70 18.46
N ASN A 348 -18.10 -7.44 19.36
CA ASN A 348 -16.98 -8.35 19.68
C ASN A 348 -16.23 -8.86 18.43
N PRO A 349 -15.68 -7.97 17.58
CA PRO A 349 -15.14 -8.34 16.27
C PRO A 349 -13.82 -9.15 16.34
N GLY A 350 -13.36 -9.51 17.53
CA GLY A 350 -12.03 -10.08 17.74
C GLY A 350 -10.91 -9.11 17.31
N LYS A 351 -9.72 -9.66 17.09
CA LYS A 351 -8.55 -8.92 16.63
C LYS A 351 -8.40 -9.04 15.12
N PHE A 352 -8.44 -7.91 14.42
CA PHE A 352 -8.25 -7.84 12.97
C PHE A 352 -7.42 -6.61 12.59
N ALA A 353 -6.91 -6.60 11.36
CA ALA A 353 -6.27 -5.44 10.75
C ALA A 353 -6.66 -5.32 9.28
N VAL A 354 -6.68 -4.08 8.78
CA VAL A 354 -6.87 -3.79 7.36
C VAL A 354 -5.53 -3.35 6.79
N VAL A 355 -5.15 -3.93 5.66
CA VAL A 355 -3.94 -3.56 4.93
C VAL A 355 -4.22 -3.38 3.44
N LYS A 356 -3.41 -2.54 2.81
CA LYS A 356 -3.36 -2.43 1.35
C LYS A 356 -2.84 -3.73 0.75
N TRP A 357 -3.55 -4.26 -0.24
CA TRP A 357 -3.14 -5.47 -0.96
C TRP A 357 -3.19 -5.24 -2.46
N PRO A 358 -2.25 -5.77 -3.27
CA PRO A 358 -2.32 -5.62 -4.72
C PRO A 358 -3.60 -6.26 -5.29
N ASP A 359 -4.38 -5.48 -6.05
CA ASP A 359 -5.53 -5.97 -6.82
C ASP A 359 -5.26 -5.71 -8.31
N PRO A 360 -5.12 -6.75 -9.15
CA PRO A 360 -4.79 -6.61 -10.57
C PRO A 360 -5.80 -5.77 -11.38
N ILE A 361 -7.03 -5.65 -10.90
CA ILE A 361 -8.14 -4.97 -11.56
C ILE A 361 -8.31 -3.55 -11.00
N ARG A 362 -8.21 -3.40 -9.68
CA ARG A 362 -8.54 -2.15 -8.97
C ARG A 362 -7.32 -1.29 -8.61
N GLY A 363 -6.11 -1.79 -8.87
CA GLY A 363 -4.86 -1.20 -8.41
C GLY A 363 -4.52 -1.71 -7.01
N ASP A 364 -5.20 -1.16 -6.00
CA ASP A 364 -5.17 -1.68 -4.63
C ASP A 364 -6.53 -2.29 -4.25
N GLY A 365 -6.48 -3.42 -3.56
CA GLY A 365 -7.58 -4.03 -2.83
C GLY A 365 -7.41 -3.88 -1.32
N ILE A 366 -8.45 -4.28 -0.60
CA ILE A 366 -8.52 -4.28 0.86
C ILE A 366 -8.20 -5.70 1.33
N MET A 367 -7.18 -5.88 2.17
CA MET A 367 -6.95 -7.17 2.84
C MET A 367 -7.33 -7.07 4.30
N LEU A 368 -8.24 -7.93 4.73
CA LEU A 368 -8.66 -8.12 6.10
C LEU A 368 -7.87 -9.29 6.71
N ALA A 369 -6.89 -8.97 7.54
CA ALA A 369 -6.16 -9.95 8.33
C ALA A 369 -6.93 -10.25 9.63
N LEU A 370 -7.33 -11.49 9.85
CA LEU A 370 -8.14 -11.93 10.99
C LEU A 370 -7.32 -12.79 11.94
N GLY A 371 -7.34 -12.42 13.23
CA GLY A 371 -6.87 -13.28 14.30
C GLY A 371 -7.85 -14.40 14.62
N PRO A 372 -7.46 -15.40 15.43
CA PRO A 372 -8.27 -16.58 15.73
C PRO A 372 -9.67 -16.26 16.27
N ASP A 373 -9.80 -15.22 17.09
CA ASP A 373 -11.10 -14.80 17.63
C ASP A 373 -11.93 -14.00 16.61
N ALA A 374 -11.28 -13.24 15.72
CA ALA A 374 -11.97 -12.46 14.69
C ALA A 374 -12.51 -13.33 13.56
N ALA A 375 -11.90 -14.50 13.31
CA ALA A 375 -12.41 -15.48 12.35
C ALA A 375 -13.86 -15.91 12.67
N LYS A 376 -14.27 -15.89 13.94
CA LYS A 376 -15.65 -16.18 14.34
C LYS A 376 -16.66 -15.09 13.93
N ALA A 377 -16.17 -13.87 13.72
CA ALA A 377 -16.96 -12.71 13.29
C ALA A 377 -16.68 -12.34 11.82
N GLU A 378 -16.03 -13.21 11.06
CA GLU A 378 -15.58 -12.95 9.68
C GLU A 378 -16.71 -12.45 8.79
N GLN A 379 -17.86 -13.15 8.77
CA GLN A 379 -18.99 -12.73 7.95
C GLN A 379 -19.53 -11.35 8.36
N GLN A 380 -19.66 -11.09 9.66
CA GLN A 380 -20.12 -9.79 10.16
C GLN A 380 -19.16 -8.65 9.80
N LEU A 381 -17.84 -8.94 9.81
CA LEU A 381 -16.81 -7.99 9.37
C LEU A 381 -16.88 -7.74 7.87
N LEU A 382 -17.06 -8.78 7.05
CA LEU A 382 -17.23 -8.65 5.61
C LEU A 382 -18.49 -7.82 5.27
N ASP A 383 -19.62 -8.13 5.90
CA ASP A 383 -20.88 -7.39 5.72
C ASP A 383 -20.73 -5.91 6.10
N ALA A 384 -20.01 -5.64 7.19
CA ALA A 384 -19.74 -4.29 7.64
C ALA A 384 -18.80 -3.54 6.69
N ILE A 385 -17.73 -4.17 6.17
CA ILE A 385 -16.86 -3.57 5.14
C ILE A 385 -17.67 -3.25 3.88
N ALA A 386 -18.51 -4.19 3.43
CA ALA A 386 -19.40 -3.98 2.29
C ALA A 386 -20.35 -2.80 2.52
N GLY A 387 -20.92 -2.70 3.72
CA GLY A 387 -21.71 -1.54 4.15
C GLY A 387 -20.94 -0.22 4.09
N TYR A 388 -19.69 -0.21 4.55
CA TYR A 388 -18.81 0.96 4.49
C TYR A 388 -18.50 1.37 3.05
N GLY A 389 -18.18 0.42 2.17
CA GLY A 389 -17.95 0.72 0.76
C GLY A 389 -19.19 1.32 0.08
N ARG A 390 -20.38 0.80 0.36
CA ARG A 390 -21.64 1.36 -0.18
C ARG A 390 -21.83 2.83 0.22
N GLN A 391 -21.44 3.23 1.43
CA GLN A 391 -21.49 4.63 1.87
C GLN A 391 -20.51 5.52 1.10
N LEU A 392 -19.38 4.96 0.67
CA LEU A 392 -18.39 5.63 -0.17
C LEU A 392 -18.74 5.57 -1.68
N GLY A 393 -19.88 4.98 -2.05
CA GLY A 393 -20.31 4.81 -3.44
C GLY A 393 -19.51 3.74 -4.20
N ILE A 394 -18.89 2.79 -3.49
CA ILE A 394 -18.09 1.70 -4.07
C ILE A 394 -18.53 0.33 -3.60
N GLU A 395 -18.50 -0.62 -4.52
CA GLU A 395 -18.73 -2.03 -4.21
C GLU A 395 -17.40 -2.68 -3.83
N VAL A 396 -17.15 -2.80 -2.53
CA VAL A 396 -15.88 -3.33 -1.98
C VAL A 396 -15.89 -4.84 -1.77
N HIS A 397 -17.03 -5.53 -1.90
CA HIS A 397 -17.14 -6.96 -1.57
C HIS A 397 -16.15 -7.82 -2.39
N GLY A 398 -16.08 -7.60 -3.71
CA GLY A 398 -15.10 -8.24 -4.59
C GLY A 398 -13.67 -7.66 -4.55
N ALA A 399 -13.42 -6.64 -3.71
CA ALA A 399 -12.11 -6.02 -3.50
C ALA A 399 -11.50 -6.39 -2.13
N VAL A 400 -12.23 -7.15 -1.31
CA VAL A 400 -11.79 -7.58 0.02
C VAL A 400 -11.23 -8.99 -0.06
N SER A 401 -9.96 -9.14 0.28
CA SER A 401 -9.34 -10.45 0.54
C SER A 401 -9.29 -10.70 2.04
N VAL A 402 -9.52 -11.93 2.47
CA VAL A 402 -9.38 -12.33 3.88
C VAL A 402 -8.17 -13.25 4.03
N ARG A 403 -7.40 -13.01 5.10
CA ARG A 403 -6.28 -13.89 5.52
C ARG A 403 -6.36 -14.14 7.01
N HIS A 404 -6.24 -15.39 7.41
CA HIS A 404 -6.15 -15.74 8.83
C HIS A 404 -4.70 -15.65 9.25
N VAL A 405 -4.45 -14.97 10.36
CA VAL A 405 -3.12 -14.79 10.93
C VAL A 405 -3.13 -15.25 12.38
N MET A 406 -2.15 -16.07 12.74
CA MET A 406 -2.01 -16.54 14.12
C MET A 406 -1.57 -15.40 15.04
N GLU A 407 -0.61 -14.60 14.57
CA GLU A 407 -0.07 -13.46 15.30
C GLU A 407 0.01 -12.22 14.41
N PHE A 408 -0.15 -11.06 15.02
CA PHE A 408 0.01 -9.78 14.34
C PHE A 408 1.34 -9.17 14.79
N PRO A 409 2.18 -8.67 13.85
CA PRO A 409 3.42 -8.05 14.21
C PRO A 409 3.15 -6.67 14.81
N PHE A 410 3.52 -6.51 16.07
CA PHE A 410 3.53 -5.21 16.73
C PHE A 410 4.95 -4.77 17.01
N THR A 411 5.15 -3.46 17.04
CA THR A 411 6.34 -2.90 17.70
C THR A 411 6.32 -3.25 19.18
N GLU A 412 7.45 -3.11 19.88
CA GLU A 412 7.50 -3.19 21.35
C GLU A 412 6.58 -2.17 22.03
N THR A 413 6.27 -1.06 21.33
CA THR A 413 5.28 -0.06 21.73
C THR A 413 3.85 -0.45 21.34
N GLY A 414 3.58 -1.68 20.89
CA GLY A 414 2.24 -2.19 20.59
C GLY A 414 1.57 -1.59 19.34
N LYS A 415 2.33 -0.97 18.42
CA LYS A 415 1.81 -0.43 17.15
C LYS A 415 1.87 -1.51 16.08
N LEU A 416 0.78 -1.70 15.31
CA LEU A 416 0.75 -2.67 14.22
C LEU A 416 1.79 -2.30 13.14
N GLN A 417 2.64 -3.26 12.78
CA GLN A 417 3.62 -3.11 11.71
C GLN A 417 3.01 -3.62 10.40
N ARG A 418 2.17 -2.80 9.73
CA ARG A 418 1.45 -3.21 8.51
C ARG A 418 2.36 -3.76 7.40
N LYS A 419 3.57 -3.24 7.25
CA LYS A 419 4.55 -3.73 6.25
C LYS A 419 5.09 -5.11 6.58
N GLU A 420 5.40 -5.34 7.86
CA GLU A 420 5.84 -6.65 8.33
C GLU A 420 4.70 -7.65 8.20
N LEU A 421 3.46 -7.26 8.55
CA LEU A 421 2.27 -8.07 8.32
C LEU A 421 2.10 -8.42 6.84
N ILE A 422 2.26 -7.45 5.93
CA ILE A 422 2.23 -7.71 4.48
C ILE A 422 3.38 -8.64 4.06
N ALA A 423 4.57 -8.51 4.64
CA ALA A 423 5.71 -9.37 4.33
C ALA A 423 5.46 -10.82 4.77
N THR A 424 5.00 -11.05 6.01
CA THR A 424 4.61 -12.38 6.51
C THR A 424 3.51 -12.99 5.64
N LEU A 425 2.48 -12.21 5.30
CA LEU A 425 1.40 -12.65 4.41
C LEU A 425 1.89 -13.01 3.00
N LYS A 426 3.02 -12.43 2.55
CA LYS A 426 3.66 -12.76 1.26
C LYS A 426 4.58 -13.99 1.36
N GLU A 427 5.23 -14.19 2.50
CA GLU A 427 6.07 -15.36 2.78
C GLU A 427 5.23 -16.63 2.98
N ASP A 428 4.07 -16.54 3.64
CA ASP A 428 3.11 -17.65 3.74
C ASP A 428 2.63 -18.10 2.36
N THR A 429 2.46 -17.17 1.41
CA THR A 429 2.19 -17.52 0.00
C THR A 429 3.36 -18.18 -0.71
N SER A 430 4.58 -18.11 -0.19
CA SER A 430 5.76 -18.79 -0.75
C SER A 430 5.95 -20.21 -0.20
N ASP A 431 5.57 -20.49 1.05
CA ASP A 431 5.58 -21.86 1.61
C ASP A 431 4.36 -22.71 1.22
N THR A 432 3.32 -22.10 0.63
CA THR A 432 2.25 -22.81 -0.10
C THR A 432 2.46 -22.90 -1.61
N THR A 433 3.67 -22.66 -2.13
CA THR A 433 4.00 -22.92 -3.56
C THR A 433 4.47 -24.35 -3.87
N ALA A 434 4.16 -25.31 -2.99
CA ALA A 434 4.44 -26.73 -3.22
C ALA A 434 3.23 -27.63 -2.95
N GLU A 435 2.04 -27.22 -3.36
CA GLU A 435 1.04 -28.18 -3.83
C GLU A 435 0.67 -27.81 -5.26
N ILE A 436 1.25 -28.58 -6.18
CA ILE A 436 0.68 -28.84 -7.49
C ILE A 436 -0.75 -29.32 -7.21
N TYR A 437 -1.74 -28.43 -7.36
CA TYR A 437 -3.09 -28.89 -7.61
C TYR A 437 -3.06 -29.54 -8.98
N ASP A 438 -3.10 -30.86 -8.91
CA ASP A 438 -3.33 -31.77 -10.01
C ASP A 438 -4.56 -31.34 -10.80
N GLU A 439 -4.56 -31.74 -12.07
CA GLU A 439 -5.57 -31.46 -13.06
C GLU A 439 -6.96 -31.92 -12.58
N GLY A 440 -7.77 -30.98 -12.09
CA GLY A 440 -9.17 -31.19 -11.79
C GLY A 440 -9.99 -30.04 -12.34
N THR A 441 -10.47 -30.19 -13.58
CA THR A 441 -11.68 -29.49 -14.05
C THR A 441 -12.76 -29.62 -12.97
N GLY A 442 -13.20 -28.51 -12.36
CA GLY A 442 -14.40 -28.53 -11.52
C GLY A 442 -15.55 -29.12 -12.34
N GLN A 443 -16.11 -30.23 -11.88
CA GLN A 443 -17.06 -31.03 -12.66
C GLN A 443 -18.51 -30.55 -12.49
N ASN A 444 -18.78 -29.60 -11.58
CA ASN A 444 -20.13 -29.12 -11.27
C ASN A 444 -20.20 -27.60 -11.01
N ILE A 445 -21.43 -27.09 -10.86
CA ILE A 445 -21.71 -25.66 -10.62
C ILE A 445 -21.23 -25.18 -9.25
N HIS A 446 -21.14 -26.06 -8.27
CA HIS A 446 -20.62 -25.75 -6.93
C HIS A 446 -19.17 -25.28 -7.00
N ASP A 447 -18.32 -25.96 -7.77
CA ASP A 447 -16.92 -25.56 -7.95
C ASP A 447 -16.82 -24.17 -8.59
N TYR A 448 -17.72 -23.85 -9.53
CA TYR A 448 -17.78 -22.54 -10.20
C TYR A 448 -18.26 -21.42 -9.26
N LEU A 449 -19.28 -21.68 -8.44
CA LEU A 449 -19.81 -20.72 -7.47
C LEU A 449 -18.84 -20.46 -6.32
N VAL A 450 -18.12 -21.49 -5.86
CA VAL A 450 -17.04 -21.36 -4.88
C VAL A 450 -15.88 -20.53 -5.44
N ASP A 451 -15.58 -20.68 -6.72
CA ASP A 451 -14.59 -19.86 -7.41
C ASP A 451 -15.01 -18.39 -7.59
N LEU A 452 -16.31 -18.13 -7.74
CA LEU A 452 -16.86 -16.80 -8.00
C LEU A 452 -17.14 -16.00 -6.71
N LEU A 453 -17.61 -16.69 -5.66
CA LEU A 453 -18.12 -16.07 -4.42
C LEU A 453 -17.33 -16.51 -3.16
N GLY A 454 -16.40 -17.45 -3.27
CA GLY A 454 -15.63 -18.00 -2.16
C GLY A 454 -16.31 -19.19 -1.46
N GLN A 455 -15.69 -19.71 -0.37
CA GLN A 455 -16.13 -20.94 0.31
C GLN A 455 -17.57 -20.90 0.88
N GLY A 456 -18.17 -19.72 1.04
CA GLY A 456 -19.56 -19.56 1.50
C GLY A 456 -20.60 -20.08 0.52
N ALA A 457 -20.24 -20.31 -0.75
CA ALA A 457 -21.12 -20.78 -1.82
C ALA A 457 -21.47 -22.29 -1.78
N MET A 458 -21.19 -22.96 -0.65
CA MET A 458 -21.51 -24.38 -0.40
C MET A 458 -22.85 -24.57 0.34
N ASP A 459 -23.63 -23.51 0.51
CA ASP A 459 -24.93 -23.52 1.22
C ASP A 459 -26.07 -23.42 0.21
N ASP A 460 -26.59 -24.57 -0.20
CA ASP A 460 -27.52 -24.73 -1.34
C ASP A 460 -28.88 -24.04 -1.14
N GLU A 461 -29.20 -23.66 0.10
CA GLU A 461 -30.41 -22.95 0.49
C GLU A 461 -30.31 -21.43 0.35
N LYS A 462 -29.10 -20.88 0.20
CA LYS A 462 -28.88 -19.44 0.05
C LYS A 462 -28.92 -19.03 -1.42
N SER A 463 -29.40 -17.81 -1.67
CA SER A 463 -29.38 -17.23 -3.01
C SER A 463 -28.05 -16.54 -3.33
N PHE A 464 -27.81 -16.28 -4.60
CA PHE A 464 -26.66 -15.50 -5.08
C PHE A 464 -26.55 -14.14 -4.36
N SER A 465 -27.68 -13.51 -4.04
CA SER A 465 -27.73 -12.24 -3.29
C SER A 465 -27.33 -12.41 -1.82
N ASP A 466 -27.74 -13.52 -1.19
CA ASP A 466 -27.43 -13.82 0.23
C ASP A 466 -25.95 -14.14 0.44
N LEU A 467 -25.28 -14.60 -0.63
CA LEU A 467 -23.86 -14.95 -0.64
C LEU A 467 -22.95 -13.79 -1.03
N GLY A 468 -23.48 -12.56 -1.08
CA GLY A 468 -22.69 -11.36 -1.32
C GLY A 468 -22.26 -11.19 -2.78
N GLY A 469 -23.04 -11.72 -3.72
CA GLY A 469 -22.85 -11.48 -5.14
C GLY A 469 -22.87 -9.99 -5.48
N ASP A 470 -21.81 -9.51 -6.13
CA ASP A 470 -21.65 -8.12 -6.54
C ASP A 470 -22.08 -7.90 -8.00
N SER A 471 -22.09 -6.66 -8.48
CA SER A 471 -22.50 -6.32 -9.86
C SER A 471 -21.67 -7.04 -10.94
N LEU A 472 -20.45 -7.45 -10.62
CA LEU A 472 -19.53 -8.11 -11.55
C LEU A 472 -19.78 -9.62 -11.58
N ASN A 473 -19.90 -10.24 -10.41
CA ASN A 473 -20.27 -11.64 -10.23
C ASN A 473 -21.68 -11.90 -10.76
N HIS A 474 -22.59 -10.94 -10.58
CA HIS A 474 -23.96 -10.95 -11.10
C HIS A 474 -23.95 -11.00 -12.61
N LEU A 475 -23.14 -10.14 -13.24
CA LEU A 475 -22.97 -10.15 -14.68
C LEU A 475 -22.34 -11.47 -15.16
N GLN A 476 -21.37 -12.04 -14.43
CA GLN A 476 -20.75 -13.33 -14.78
C GLN A 476 -21.74 -14.50 -14.69
N MET A 477 -22.54 -14.58 -13.63
CA MET A 477 -23.59 -15.59 -13.48
C MET A 477 -24.76 -15.38 -14.45
N THR A 478 -25.18 -14.14 -14.68
CA THR A 478 -26.22 -13.83 -15.68
C THR A 478 -25.77 -14.29 -17.07
N LEU A 479 -24.51 -14.05 -17.43
CA LEU A 479 -23.95 -14.50 -18.71
C LEU A 479 -23.85 -16.03 -18.78
N LEU A 480 -23.50 -16.71 -17.68
CA LEU A 480 -23.52 -18.17 -17.60
C LEU A 480 -24.93 -18.71 -17.81
N LEU A 481 -25.91 -18.22 -17.06
CA LEU A 481 -27.32 -18.63 -17.16
C LEU A 481 -27.92 -18.31 -18.53
N GLN A 482 -27.62 -17.14 -19.11
CA GLN A 482 -28.02 -16.83 -20.49
C GLN A 482 -27.37 -17.76 -21.50
N SER A 483 -26.11 -18.13 -21.31
CA SER A 483 -25.42 -19.04 -22.23
C SER A 483 -25.95 -20.47 -22.17
N SER A 484 -26.39 -20.92 -20.99
CA SER A 484 -26.87 -22.28 -20.77
C SER A 484 -28.39 -22.44 -20.98
N LEU A 485 -29.18 -21.43 -20.62
CA LEU A 485 -30.65 -21.45 -20.66
C LEU A 485 -31.24 -20.61 -21.80
N GLY A 486 -30.38 -19.95 -22.59
CA GLY A 486 -30.76 -19.01 -23.65
C GLY A 486 -31.14 -17.61 -23.13
N ASN A 487 -31.83 -17.54 -21.98
CA ASN A 487 -32.07 -16.33 -21.22
C ASN A 487 -31.94 -16.62 -19.72
N ALA A 488 -31.35 -15.71 -18.96
CA ALA A 488 -31.35 -15.81 -17.51
C ALA A 488 -32.77 -15.65 -16.98
N PRO A 489 -33.24 -16.52 -16.07
CA PRO A 489 -34.55 -16.40 -15.43
C PRO A 489 -34.70 -15.04 -14.72
N GLU A 490 -35.90 -14.47 -14.72
CA GLU A 490 -36.17 -13.25 -13.95
C GLU A 490 -35.98 -13.52 -12.44
N ASN A 491 -35.27 -12.64 -11.75
CA ASN A 491 -34.93 -12.74 -10.32
C ASN A 491 -34.11 -13.99 -9.94
N TRP A 492 -33.30 -14.52 -10.86
CA TRP A 492 -32.43 -15.66 -10.58
C TRP A 492 -31.48 -15.39 -9.39
N GLU A 493 -31.05 -14.15 -9.19
CA GLU A 493 -30.27 -13.66 -8.04
C GLU A 493 -30.85 -14.03 -6.66
N SER A 494 -32.16 -14.24 -6.59
CA SER A 494 -32.90 -14.53 -5.35
C SER A 494 -33.32 -16.00 -5.26
N LEU A 495 -32.99 -16.83 -6.25
CA LEU A 495 -33.23 -18.27 -6.19
C LEU A 495 -32.15 -18.96 -5.35
N PRO A 496 -32.51 -19.94 -4.51
CA PRO A 496 -31.54 -20.83 -3.88
C PRO A 496 -30.63 -21.51 -4.91
N ILE A 497 -29.36 -21.73 -4.56
CA ILE A 497 -28.40 -22.38 -5.46
C ILE A 497 -28.90 -23.73 -5.97
N ARG A 498 -29.55 -24.55 -5.13
CA ARG A 498 -30.14 -25.84 -5.55
C ARG A 498 -31.12 -25.71 -6.72
N ASP A 499 -31.88 -24.62 -6.76
CA ASP A 499 -32.94 -24.42 -7.74
C ASP A 499 -32.34 -23.91 -9.06
N LEU A 500 -31.26 -23.12 -8.96
CA LEU A 500 -30.42 -22.71 -10.11
C LEU A 500 -29.69 -23.89 -10.74
N GLU A 501 -29.14 -24.79 -9.92
CA GLU A 501 -28.48 -26.02 -10.37
C GLU A 501 -29.47 -26.92 -11.11
N LYS A 502 -30.63 -27.17 -10.53
CA LYS A 502 -31.68 -27.97 -11.16
C LYS A 502 -32.12 -27.40 -12.52
N LEU A 503 -32.24 -26.08 -12.64
CA LEU A 503 -32.58 -25.42 -13.91
C LEU A 503 -31.51 -25.67 -14.99
N LEU A 504 -30.24 -25.75 -14.59
CA LEU A 504 -29.12 -26.01 -15.49
C LEU A 504 -28.96 -27.51 -15.82
N GLU A 505 -29.29 -28.40 -14.89
CA GLU A 505 -29.35 -29.85 -15.12
C GLU A 505 -30.51 -30.22 -16.06
N ASP A 506 -31.69 -29.63 -15.85
CA ASP A 506 -32.89 -29.86 -16.68
C ASP A 506 -32.70 -29.34 -18.12
N ALA A 507 -31.78 -28.41 -18.35
CA ALA A 507 -31.40 -27.90 -19.67
C ALA A 507 -30.48 -28.86 -20.47
N GLY A 508 -30.00 -29.94 -19.83
CA GLY A 508 -29.18 -31.00 -20.41
C GLY A 508 -27.66 -30.83 -20.18
N ASP A 509 -26.98 -31.95 -19.89
CA ASP A 509 -25.54 -32.06 -19.56
C ASP A 509 -24.64 -31.13 -20.39
N ILE A 510 -24.30 -29.98 -19.84
CA ILE A 510 -23.19 -29.17 -20.30
C ILE A 510 -21.92 -29.79 -19.70
N LYS A 511 -21.21 -30.57 -20.49
CA LYS A 511 -19.83 -30.93 -20.15
C LYS A 511 -18.98 -29.66 -20.21
N LEU A 512 -18.62 -29.11 -19.06
CA LEU A 512 -17.67 -27.99 -18.89
C LEU A 512 -16.28 -28.24 -19.53
N SER A 513 -16.02 -29.42 -20.08
CA SER A 513 -14.82 -29.75 -20.86
C SER A 513 -14.69 -29.03 -22.21
N ASP A 514 -15.71 -28.31 -22.67
CA ASP A 514 -15.65 -27.52 -23.91
C ASP A 514 -15.01 -26.12 -23.72
N PHE A 515 -14.72 -25.71 -22.48
CA PHE A 515 -14.03 -24.46 -22.18
C PHE A 515 -12.52 -24.65 -22.08
N GLY A 516 -11.87 -24.80 -23.23
CA GLY A 516 -10.45 -24.51 -23.37
C GLY A 516 -10.23 -23.72 -24.65
N ALA A 517 -9.69 -22.51 -24.55
CA ALA A 517 -9.34 -21.75 -25.76
C ALA A 517 -8.39 -22.61 -26.63
N PRO A 518 -8.61 -22.69 -27.96
CA PRO A 518 -7.86 -23.60 -28.81
C PRO A 518 -6.35 -23.31 -28.75
N PRO A 519 -5.46 -24.28 -28.98
CA PRO A 519 -4.03 -24.13 -28.75
C PRO A 519 -3.43 -22.91 -29.47
N LEU A 520 -2.62 -22.12 -28.75
CA LEU A 520 -1.94 -20.95 -29.32
C LEU A 520 -0.90 -21.36 -30.38
N PRO A 521 -0.58 -20.49 -31.35
CA PRO A 521 0.53 -20.72 -32.26
C PRO A 521 1.83 -20.92 -31.46
N ASP A 522 2.47 -22.08 -31.62
CA ASP A 522 3.68 -22.46 -30.89
C ASP A 522 4.96 -21.77 -31.43
N GLY A 523 4.80 -20.93 -32.47
CA GLY A 523 5.85 -20.16 -33.11
C GLY A 523 6.84 -20.99 -33.92
N ARG A 524 6.57 -22.27 -34.21
CA ARG A 524 7.52 -23.15 -34.91
C ARG A 524 7.60 -22.90 -36.42
N GLU A 525 6.59 -22.25 -37.00
CA GLU A 525 6.49 -21.95 -38.42
C GLU A 525 6.51 -20.44 -38.69
N ASN A 526 6.82 -20.07 -39.93
CA ASN A 526 6.72 -18.67 -40.37
C ASN A 526 5.25 -18.31 -40.62
N MET A 527 4.71 -17.44 -39.76
CA MET A 527 3.31 -17.00 -39.81
C MET A 527 3.11 -15.66 -40.55
N ASN A 528 4.13 -15.16 -41.26
CA ASN A 528 3.93 -14.03 -42.16
C ASN A 528 2.91 -14.37 -43.26
N PRO A 529 2.14 -13.38 -43.76
CA PRO A 529 1.21 -13.55 -44.88
C PRO A 529 1.88 -14.29 -46.07
N LYS A 530 1.28 -15.41 -46.49
CA LYS A 530 1.87 -16.34 -47.48
C LYS A 530 1.70 -15.87 -48.93
N ASP A 531 0.80 -14.92 -49.14
CA ASP A 531 0.41 -14.32 -50.41
C ASP A 531 1.36 -13.19 -50.87
N ILE A 532 2.38 -12.85 -50.08
CA ILE A 532 3.31 -11.76 -50.36
C ILE A 532 4.74 -12.12 -49.94
N SER A 533 5.73 -11.66 -50.72
CA SER A 533 7.13 -11.85 -50.36
C SER A 533 7.49 -11.04 -49.11
N PHE A 534 8.49 -11.49 -48.34
CA PHE A 534 8.95 -10.79 -47.14
C PHE A 534 9.30 -9.31 -47.40
N TRP A 535 10.05 -9.02 -48.46
CA TRP A 535 10.45 -7.65 -48.79
C TRP A 535 9.29 -6.80 -49.29
N SER A 536 8.34 -7.40 -50.00
CA SER A 536 7.11 -6.74 -50.40
C SER A 536 6.24 -6.41 -49.18
N LEU A 537 6.18 -7.29 -48.18
CA LEU A 537 5.47 -7.08 -46.92
C LEU A 537 6.11 -5.96 -46.10
N VAL A 538 7.43 -5.96 -45.95
CA VAL A 538 8.16 -4.87 -45.27
C VAL A 538 7.93 -3.53 -45.98
N ARG A 539 7.90 -3.51 -47.33
CA ARG A 539 7.60 -2.30 -48.10
C ARG A 539 6.16 -1.83 -47.90
N GLU A 540 5.21 -2.75 -47.74
CA GLU A 540 3.81 -2.44 -47.44
C GLU A 540 3.66 -1.89 -46.01
N ASP A 541 4.33 -2.49 -45.03
CA ASP A 541 4.36 -2.00 -43.63
C ASP A 541 5.01 -0.61 -43.54
N TYR A 542 6.09 -0.36 -44.31
CA TYR A 542 6.73 0.95 -44.41
C TYR A 542 5.78 2.04 -44.93
N ARG A 543 5.04 1.75 -46.00
CA ARG A 543 4.07 2.68 -46.57
C ARG A 543 2.89 2.93 -45.63
N THR A 544 2.44 1.89 -44.92
CA THR A 544 1.31 1.98 -44.00
C THR A 544 1.64 2.81 -42.74
N ASN A 545 2.90 2.76 -42.30
CA ASN A 545 3.41 3.47 -41.12
C ASN A 545 4.16 4.76 -41.54
N ASP A 546 3.44 5.61 -42.27
CA ASP A 546 3.82 6.98 -42.65
C ASP A 546 5.13 7.14 -43.45
N ALA A 547 5.61 6.06 -44.09
CA ALA A 547 6.81 6.06 -44.95
C ALA A 547 8.05 6.68 -44.28
N SER A 548 8.22 6.42 -42.98
CA SER A 548 9.38 6.85 -42.20
C SER A 548 10.12 5.66 -41.59
N ILE A 549 11.43 5.60 -41.80
CA ILE A 549 12.29 4.52 -41.29
C ILE A 549 12.40 4.58 -39.76
N PHE A 550 12.22 5.77 -39.18
CA PHE A 550 12.21 5.99 -37.73
C PHE A 550 10.81 5.89 -37.12
N HIS A 551 9.78 5.54 -37.91
CA HIS A 551 8.46 5.29 -37.37
C HIS A 551 8.51 4.06 -36.47
N GLN A 552 8.22 4.23 -35.19
CA GLN A 552 8.40 3.19 -34.18
C GLN A 552 7.49 1.98 -34.44
N GLY A 553 6.27 2.24 -34.93
CA GLY A 553 5.36 1.20 -35.40
C GLY A 553 5.92 0.36 -36.54
N PHE A 554 6.60 1.01 -37.50
CA PHE A 554 7.29 0.31 -38.59
C PHE A 554 8.45 -0.53 -38.08
N LEU A 555 9.31 0.04 -37.22
CA LEU A 555 10.44 -0.68 -36.64
C LEU A 555 10.00 -1.91 -35.83
N MET A 556 8.90 -1.79 -35.08
CA MET A 556 8.34 -2.92 -34.35
C MET A 556 7.81 -4.01 -35.29
N LEU A 557 7.04 -3.63 -36.31
CA LEU A 557 6.56 -4.57 -37.32
C LEU A 557 7.72 -5.23 -38.07
N LEU A 558 8.76 -4.49 -38.44
CA LEU A 558 9.96 -5.03 -39.09
C LEU A 558 10.63 -6.11 -38.23
N VAL A 559 10.80 -5.87 -36.93
CA VAL A 559 11.37 -6.83 -35.99
C VAL A 559 10.47 -8.06 -35.84
N HIS A 560 9.15 -7.88 -35.77
CA HIS A 560 8.17 -8.96 -35.73
C HIS A 560 8.19 -9.80 -37.02
N ARG A 561 8.15 -9.16 -38.21
CA ARG A 561 8.22 -9.82 -39.52
C ARG A 561 9.51 -10.61 -39.65
N PHE A 562 10.64 -10.04 -39.23
CA PHE A 562 11.95 -10.73 -39.24
C PHE A 562 11.94 -11.95 -38.31
N GLY A 563 11.36 -11.82 -37.11
CA GLY A 563 11.18 -12.92 -36.16
C GLY A 563 10.42 -14.11 -36.75
N ASN A 564 9.35 -13.84 -37.49
CA ASN A 564 8.56 -14.84 -38.21
C ASN A 564 9.30 -15.41 -39.43
N TRP A 565 9.91 -14.57 -40.27
CA TRP A 565 10.66 -15.00 -41.46
C TRP A 565 11.78 -15.97 -41.10
N ARG A 566 12.50 -15.70 -40.00
CA ARG A 566 13.55 -16.58 -39.45
C ARG A 566 13.05 -18.02 -39.22
N MET A 567 11.80 -18.19 -38.79
CA MET A 567 11.24 -19.53 -38.55
C MET A 567 11.10 -20.35 -39.83
N GLY A 568 11.11 -19.71 -41.01
CA GLY A 568 11.18 -20.36 -42.32
C GLY A 568 12.57 -20.89 -42.70
N VAL A 569 13.65 -20.53 -41.98
CA VAL A 569 15.01 -21.01 -42.27
C VAL A 569 15.13 -22.48 -41.84
N LYS A 570 15.19 -23.40 -42.82
CA LYS A 570 15.12 -24.86 -42.60
C LYS A 570 16.18 -25.41 -41.64
N TRP A 571 17.41 -24.90 -41.71
CA TRP A 571 18.56 -25.43 -40.97
C TRP A 571 18.77 -24.67 -39.65
N ARG A 572 18.78 -25.41 -38.53
CA ARG A 572 18.90 -24.83 -37.17
C ARG A 572 20.19 -24.04 -36.95
N VAL A 573 21.30 -24.44 -37.59
CA VAL A 573 22.60 -23.77 -37.47
C VAL A 573 22.55 -22.33 -38.01
N PHE A 574 21.87 -22.10 -39.13
CA PHE A 574 21.68 -20.75 -39.68
C PHE A 574 20.58 -19.97 -38.95
N ARG A 575 19.63 -20.67 -38.33
CA ARG A 575 18.55 -20.06 -37.54
C ARG A 575 19.03 -19.52 -36.19
N ALA A 576 19.96 -20.20 -35.52
CA ALA A 576 20.46 -19.85 -34.19
C ALA A 576 20.99 -18.39 -34.10
N PRO A 577 21.92 -17.91 -34.94
CA PRO A 577 22.40 -16.53 -34.87
C PRO A 577 21.29 -15.51 -35.14
N LEU A 578 20.42 -15.77 -36.11
CA LEU A 578 19.24 -14.92 -36.38
C LEU A 578 18.28 -14.85 -35.18
N THR A 579 18.23 -15.90 -34.35
CA THR A 579 17.40 -15.95 -33.14
C THR A 579 17.93 -15.02 -32.06
N ILE A 580 19.24 -14.97 -31.91
CA ILE A 580 19.92 -14.07 -30.97
C ILE A 580 19.67 -12.63 -31.39
N ILE A 581 19.83 -12.34 -32.69
CA ILE A 581 19.54 -11.02 -33.27
C ILE A 581 18.08 -10.63 -33.01
N TYR A 582 17.11 -11.50 -33.31
CA TYR A 582 15.70 -11.22 -33.04
C TYR A 582 15.44 -10.97 -31.54
N ARG A 583 15.96 -11.81 -30.64
CA ARG A 583 15.75 -11.65 -29.19
C ARG A 583 16.29 -10.31 -28.69
N PHE A 584 17.47 -9.91 -29.18
CA PHE A 584 18.08 -8.63 -28.87
C PHE A 584 17.22 -7.47 -29.39
N LEU A 585 16.87 -7.47 -30.68
CA LEU A 585 16.04 -6.43 -31.30
C LEU A 585 14.65 -6.34 -30.66
N ASN A 586 14.00 -7.46 -30.35
CA ASN A 586 12.69 -7.49 -29.68
C ASN A 586 12.76 -6.94 -28.25
N LYS A 587 13.90 -7.08 -27.57
CA LYS A 587 14.08 -6.46 -26.25
C LYS A 587 14.35 -4.96 -26.36
N LEU A 588 15.07 -4.54 -27.40
CA LEU A 588 15.28 -3.11 -27.69
C LEU A 588 13.97 -2.41 -28.02
N THR A 589 13.08 -3.01 -28.82
CA THR A 589 11.77 -2.40 -29.12
C THR A 589 10.92 -2.24 -27.86
N GLN A 590 10.97 -3.20 -26.93
CA GLN A 590 10.29 -3.08 -25.63
C GLN A 590 10.89 -1.98 -24.75
N LEU A 591 12.21 -1.87 -24.69
CA LEU A 591 12.90 -0.89 -23.84
C LEU A 591 12.78 0.53 -24.37
N PHE A 592 12.97 0.71 -25.69
CA PHE A 592 13.04 2.03 -26.31
C PHE A 592 11.69 2.53 -26.80
N PHE A 593 10.75 1.66 -27.19
CA PHE A 593 9.46 2.07 -27.76
C PHE A 593 8.25 1.74 -26.86
N GLY A 594 8.44 0.91 -25.82
CA GLY A 594 7.35 0.50 -24.93
C GLY A 594 6.27 -0.35 -25.62
N ILE A 595 6.61 -1.04 -26.71
CA ILE A 595 5.71 -1.91 -27.47
C ILE A 595 6.15 -3.36 -27.32
N LYS A 596 5.26 -4.21 -26.82
CA LYS A 596 5.45 -5.67 -26.73
C LYS A 596 4.53 -6.37 -27.72
N LEU A 597 5.12 -6.95 -28.76
CA LEU A 597 4.44 -7.77 -29.77
C LEU A 597 5.35 -8.96 -30.11
N ASP A 598 4.98 -10.13 -29.62
CA ASP A 598 5.78 -11.35 -29.80
C ASP A 598 5.59 -11.94 -31.20
N TYR A 599 6.65 -12.53 -31.78
CA TYR A 599 6.59 -13.19 -33.09
C TYR A 599 5.56 -14.33 -33.18
N THR A 600 5.11 -14.88 -32.05
CA THR A 600 4.07 -15.92 -32.00
C THR A 600 2.68 -15.39 -32.33
N VAL A 601 2.46 -14.07 -32.25
CA VAL A 601 1.21 -13.43 -32.64
C VAL A 601 1.14 -13.38 -34.16
N LYS A 602 0.06 -13.92 -34.75
CA LYS A 602 -0.18 -13.81 -36.19
C LYS A 602 -0.62 -12.39 -36.51
N VAL A 603 0.06 -11.73 -37.45
CA VAL A 603 -0.21 -10.33 -37.82
C VAL A 603 -0.47 -10.26 -39.32
N GLY A 604 -1.64 -9.74 -39.71
CA GLY A 604 -2.07 -9.53 -41.08
C GLY A 604 -1.34 -8.38 -41.78
N ARG A 605 -1.79 -8.03 -42.97
CA ARG A 605 -1.22 -6.98 -43.84
C ARG A 605 -1.73 -5.60 -43.44
N ARG A 606 -0.94 -4.55 -43.70
CA ARG A 606 -1.32 -3.14 -43.49
C ARG A 606 -1.81 -2.83 -42.05
N VAL A 607 -1.09 -3.35 -41.06
CA VAL A 607 -1.32 -2.97 -39.65
C VAL A 607 -0.58 -1.67 -39.36
N LYS A 608 -1.28 -0.69 -38.77
CA LYS A 608 -0.71 0.60 -38.37
C LYS A 608 -0.65 0.68 -36.85
N LEU A 609 0.55 0.90 -36.32
CA LEU A 609 0.78 1.14 -34.89
C LEU A 609 1.08 2.63 -34.71
N GLU A 610 0.11 3.41 -34.22
CA GLU A 610 0.20 4.87 -34.10
C GLU A 610 0.70 5.31 -32.71
N HIS A 611 1.56 6.33 -32.71
CA HIS A 611 2.14 7.00 -31.53
C HIS A 611 3.02 6.12 -30.63
N PHE A 612 3.78 6.77 -29.74
CA PHE A 612 4.76 6.16 -28.84
C PHE A 612 4.12 5.66 -27.54
N GLY A 613 4.49 4.44 -27.10
CA GLY A 613 4.39 4.00 -25.70
C GLY A 613 3.20 3.11 -25.31
N GLY A 614 3.47 2.21 -24.35
CA GLY A 614 2.47 1.52 -23.51
C GLY A 614 1.67 0.40 -24.18
N MET A 615 2.11 -0.19 -25.29
CA MET A 615 1.35 -1.21 -26.00
C MET A 615 1.76 -2.64 -25.59
N ILE A 616 0.81 -3.45 -25.14
CA ILE A 616 1.00 -4.88 -24.88
C ILE A 616 0.07 -5.65 -25.80
N LEU A 617 0.58 -6.18 -26.92
CA LEU A 617 -0.24 -6.77 -27.98
C LEU A 617 -0.21 -8.31 -27.93
N GLY A 618 -0.70 -8.87 -26.82
CA GLY A 618 -0.84 -10.32 -26.62
C GLY A 618 -2.11 -10.90 -27.23
N ALA A 619 -2.20 -10.95 -28.56
CA ALA A 619 -3.33 -11.53 -29.30
C ALA A 619 -3.02 -12.92 -29.88
N ARG A 620 -4.06 -13.65 -30.30
CA ARG A 620 -3.92 -14.86 -31.12
C ARG A 620 -3.65 -14.48 -32.58
N GLU A 621 -4.44 -13.56 -33.08
CA GLU A 621 -4.35 -13.04 -34.44
C GLU A 621 -4.77 -11.57 -34.48
N ILE A 622 -4.03 -10.78 -35.25
CA ILE A 622 -4.38 -9.43 -35.67
C ILE A 622 -4.62 -9.49 -37.18
N GLY A 623 -5.82 -9.14 -37.61
CA GLY A 623 -6.23 -9.17 -39.02
C GLY A 623 -5.53 -8.15 -39.91
N ASN A 624 -6.04 -7.99 -41.14
CA ASN A 624 -5.54 -7.01 -42.10
C ASN A 624 -6.15 -5.62 -41.82
N ASP A 625 -5.44 -4.56 -42.20
CA ASP A 625 -5.95 -3.18 -42.16
C ASP A 625 -6.39 -2.72 -40.75
N VAL A 626 -5.62 -3.11 -39.72
CA VAL A 626 -5.93 -2.78 -38.31
C VAL A 626 -5.14 -1.55 -37.87
N PHE A 627 -5.83 -0.60 -37.24
CA PHE A 627 -5.25 0.61 -36.65
C PHE A 627 -5.22 0.48 -35.13
N ILE A 628 -4.04 0.63 -34.52
CA ILE A 628 -3.85 0.48 -33.07
C ILE A 628 -3.14 1.73 -32.54
N ARG A 629 -3.75 2.41 -31.58
CA ARG A 629 -3.18 3.61 -30.92
C ARG A 629 -2.50 3.27 -29.60
N GLN A 630 -1.77 4.23 -29.04
CA GLN A 630 -0.95 4.08 -27.84
C GLN A 630 -1.72 3.57 -26.60
N ASN A 631 -1.00 3.00 -25.64
CA ASN A 631 -1.54 2.46 -24.38
C ASN A 631 -2.58 1.33 -24.52
N THR A 632 -2.62 0.65 -25.68
CA THR A 632 -3.55 -0.45 -25.93
C THR A 632 -3.02 -1.77 -25.35
N THR A 633 -3.89 -2.54 -24.68
CA THR A 633 -3.55 -3.85 -24.09
C THR A 633 -4.44 -4.96 -24.63
N PHE A 634 -3.82 -5.98 -25.22
CA PHE A 634 -4.42 -7.28 -25.56
C PHE A 634 -3.83 -8.35 -24.64
N GLY A 635 -4.70 -9.13 -23.99
CA GLY A 635 -4.22 -10.09 -23.01
C GLY A 635 -5.22 -11.16 -22.63
N ILE A 636 -4.81 -11.98 -21.69
CA ILE A 636 -5.66 -13.00 -21.09
C ILE A 636 -6.54 -12.35 -20.02
N ARG A 637 -7.79 -12.79 -19.92
CA ARG A 637 -8.72 -12.34 -18.88
C ARG A 637 -8.34 -12.91 -17.51
N SER A 638 -7.76 -14.10 -17.49
CA SER A 638 -7.38 -14.82 -16.28
C SER A 638 -6.09 -15.61 -16.54
N THR A 639 -5.26 -15.76 -15.51
CA THR A 639 -4.07 -16.63 -15.54
C THR A 639 -4.42 -18.12 -15.58
N ARG A 640 -5.70 -18.48 -15.35
CA ARG A 640 -6.22 -19.86 -15.42
C ARG A 640 -6.36 -20.39 -16.86
N ASP A 641 -6.66 -19.52 -17.83
CA ASP A 641 -6.61 -19.87 -19.25
C ASP A 641 -5.61 -18.98 -20.00
N ILE A 642 -4.33 -19.36 -19.92
CA ILE A 642 -3.22 -18.74 -20.65
C ILE A 642 -3.40 -18.77 -22.18
N LYS A 643 -4.31 -19.59 -22.71
CA LYS A 643 -4.60 -19.70 -24.15
C LYS A 643 -5.68 -18.71 -24.60
N ALA A 644 -6.47 -18.15 -23.68
CA ALA A 644 -7.57 -17.23 -23.93
C ALA A 644 -7.10 -15.82 -24.33
N LYS A 645 -6.49 -15.71 -25.51
CA LYS A 645 -6.05 -14.45 -26.13
C LYS A 645 -7.02 -14.01 -27.23
N PRO A 646 -7.23 -12.70 -27.40
CA PRO A 646 -8.22 -12.20 -28.35
C PRO A 646 -7.81 -12.40 -29.81
N VAL A 647 -8.81 -12.46 -30.69
CA VAL A 647 -8.70 -12.46 -32.15
C VAL A 647 -9.24 -11.13 -32.68
N ILE A 648 -8.38 -10.34 -33.32
CA ILE A 648 -8.78 -9.08 -33.95
C ILE A 648 -9.07 -9.33 -35.44
N GLY A 649 -10.27 -9.00 -35.88
CA GLY A 649 -10.69 -9.09 -37.27
C GLY A 649 -10.03 -8.08 -38.20
N ASN A 650 -10.50 -8.01 -39.45
CA ASN A 650 -9.99 -7.10 -40.47
C ASN A 650 -10.63 -5.71 -40.37
N PHE A 651 -9.93 -4.67 -40.81
CA PHE A 651 -10.44 -3.29 -40.87
C PHE A 651 -10.91 -2.75 -39.50
N VAL A 652 -10.24 -3.17 -38.42
CA VAL A 652 -10.58 -2.76 -37.06
C VAL A 652 -9.81 -1.50 -36.67
N ASP A 653 -10.51 -0.51 -36.12
CA ASP A 653 -9.91 0.73 -35.60
C ASP A 653 -9.95 0.74 -34.07
N ILE A 654 -8.79 0.80 -33.41
CA ILE A 654 -8.65 0.69 -31.96
C ILE A 654 -8.14 2.00 -31.36
N GLY A 655 -8.98 2.62 -30.54
CA GLY A 655 -8.69 3.86 -29.83
C GLY A 655 -7.57 3.71 -28.79
N ALA A 656 -6.97 4.85 -28.40
CA ALA A 656 -5.89 4.86 -27.42
C ALA A 656 -6.39 4.38 -26.04
N GLY A 657 -5.58 3.62 -25.32
CA GLY A 657 -5.92 3.12 -23.99
C GLY A 657 -6.95 1.98 -23.97
N ALA A 658 -7.33 1.40 -25.12
CA ALA A 658 -8.28 0.30 -25.15
C ALA A 658 -7.69 -1.00 -24.57
N VAL A 659 -8.52 -1.76 -23.84
CA VAL A 659 -8.15 -3.04 -23.23
C VAL A 659 -9.06 -4.13 -23.78
N ILE A 660 -8.48 -5.14 -24.44
CA ILE A 660 -9.20 -6.26 -25.06
C ILE A 660 -8.67 -7.56 -24.46
N VAL A 661 -9.48 -8.27 -23.66
CA VAL A 661 -9.00 -9.38 -22.85
C VAL A 661 -9.89 -10.62 -22.92
N GLY A 662 -9.28 -11.81 -23.00
CA GLY A 662 -9.95 -13.11 -23.07
C GLY A 662 -10.04 -13.71 -24.47
N ASP A 663 -10.62 -14.91 -24.57
CA ASP A 663 -10.89 -15.60 -25.85
C ASP A 663 -12.09 -14.96 -26.54
N ILE A 664 -11.87 -13.75 -27.06
CA ILE A 664 -12.90 -12.93 -27.70
C ILE A 664 -12.48 -12.54 -29.11
N LYS A 665 -13.46 -12.46 -30.00
CA LYS A 665 -13.31 -12.05 -31.39
C LYS A 665 -13.87 -10.66 -31.59
N ILE A 666 -13.03 -9.75 -32.08
CA ILE A 666 -13.47 -8.47 -32.62
C ILE A 666 -13.81 -8.69 -34.09
N GLY A 667 -15.08 -8.50 -34.45
CA GLY A 667 -15.57 -8.66 -35.80
C GLY A 667 -15.01 -7.61 -36.76
N ASP A 668 -14.97 -7.96 -38.04
CA ASP A 668 -14.44 -7.11 -39.10
C ASP A 668 -15.17 -5.75 -39.18
N ASN A 669 -14.47 -4.70 -39.62
CA ASN A 669 -14.98 -3.32 -39.75
C ASN A 669 -15.50 -2.69 -38.44
N SER A 670 -15.01 -3.16 -37.29
CA SER A 670 -15.44 -2.63 -35.99
C SER A 670 -14.55 -1.49 -35.49
N VAL A 671 -15.13 -0.57 -34.72
CA VAL A 671 -14.42 0.54 -34.09
C VAL A 671 -14.48 0.38 -32.58
N ILE A 672 -13.32 0.36 -31.93
CA ILE A 672 -13.19 0.34 -30.48
C ILE A 672 -12.81 1.75 -30.03
N GLY A 673 -13.63 2.35 -29.16
CA GLY A 673 -13.38 3.68 -28.62
C GLY A 673 -12.14 3.74 -27.74
N ALA A 674 -11.63 4.95 -27.52
CA ALA A 674 -10.55 5.18 -26.57
C ALA A 674 -10.95 4.75 -25.15
N ASN A 675 -9.98 4.26 -24.37
CA ASN A 675 -10.15 3.79 -22.99
C ASN A 675 -11.26 2.75 -22.79
N SER A 676 -11.64 2.01 -23.83
CA SER A 676 -12.73 1.05 -23.76
C SER A 676 -12.24 -0.32 -23.31
N VAL A 677 -13.00 -0.99 -22.43
CA VAL A 677 -12.68 -2.34 -21.94
C VAL A 677 -13.62 -3.37 -22.59
N ILE A 678 -13.06 -4.21 -23.45
CA ILE A 678 -13.76 -5.25 -24.20
C ILE A 678 -13.48 -6.62 -23.56
N TYR A 679 -14.53 -7.29 -23.12
CA TYR A 679 -14.50 -8.61 -22.46
C TYR A 679 -15.48 -9.61 -23.09
N SER A 680 -16.16 -9.22 -24.18
CA SER A 680 -17.08 -10.06 -24.95
C SER A 680 -16.84 -9.90 -26.45
N ASN A 681 -17.33 -10.85 -27.25
CA ASN A 681 -17.26 -10.76 -28.71
C ASN A 681 -17.92 -9.47 -29.22
N ILE A 682 -17.25 -8.79 -30.16
CA ILE A 682 -17.82 -7.63 -30.85
C ILE A 682 -18.28 -8.10 -32.24
N PRO A 683 -19.58 -8.00 -32.57
CA PRO A 683 -20.06 -8.35 -33.90
C PRO A 683 -19.41 -7.48 -34.99
N PRO A 684 -19.26 -7.98 -36.23
CA PRO A 684 -18.76 -7.17 -37.33
C PRO A 684 -19.57 -5.87 -37.54
N ASN A 685 -18.90 -4.83 -38.05
CA ASN A 685 -19.47 -3.51 -38.30
C ASN A 685 -20.04 -2.82 -37.05
N SER A 686 -19.45 -3.03 -35.87
CA SER A 686 -19.94 -2.44 -34.61
C SER A 686 -19.03 -1.34 -34.10
N ILE A 687 -19.60 -0.36 -33.39
CA ILE A 687 -18.85 0.64 -32.63
C ILE A 687 -19.03 0.33 -31.14
N ALA A 688 -17.95 -0.03 -30.45
CA ALA A 688 -17.94 -0.37 -29.04
C ALA A 688 -17.16 0.68 -28.23
N ILE A 689 -17.80 1.29 -27.22
CA ILE A 689 -17.18 2.33 -26.37
C ILE A 689 -17.51 2.14 -24.89
N GLY A 690 -16.61 2.56 -24.00
CA GLY A 690 -16.84 2.68 -22.56
C GLY A 690 -16.22 1.59 -21.69
N VAL A 691 -16.45 1.67 -20.37
CA VAL A 691 -15.97 0.72 -19.36
C VAL A 691 -17.15 0.35 -18.45
N PRO A 692 -17.71 -0.87 -18.55
CA PRO A 692 -17.55 -1.84 -19.64
C PRO A 692 -17.99 -1.30 -21.01
N ALA A 693 -17.36 -1.76 -22.09
CA ALA A 693 -17.69 -1.28 -23.43
C ALA A 693 -19.08 -1.76 -23.89
N LYS A 694 -19.89 -0.83 -24.38
CA LYS A 694 -21.21 -1.10 -24.96
C LYS A 694 -21.20 -0.82 -26.45
N ILE A 695 -21.95 -1.60 -27.22
CA ILE A 695 -22.16 -1.36 -28.64
C ILE A 695 -23.16 -0.21 -28.77
N ILE A 696 -22.69 0.94 -29.27
CA ILE A 696 -23.49 2.17 -29.36
C ILE A 696 -24.08 2.40 -30.76
N GLY A 697 -23.71 1.58 -31.74
CA GLY A 697 -24.23 1.65 -33.10
C GLY A 697 -23.46 0.77 -34.07
N SER A 698 -23.97 0.67 -35.31
CA SER A 698 -23.30 0.03 -36.43
C SER A 698 -22.39 1.03 -37.14
N ASN A 699 -21.14 0.65 -37.41
CA ASN A 699 -20.20 1.44 -38.20
C ASN A 699 -20.73 1.57 -39.64
N PRO A 700 -21.07 2.78 -40.13
CA PRO A 700 -21.73 2.97 -41.43
C PRO A 700 -20.80 2.83 -42.65
N ARG A 701 -19.56 2.38 -42.50
CA ARG A 701 -18.67 2.10 -43.63
C ARG A 701 -19.09 0.81 -44.35
N GLN A 702 -20.16 0.87 -45.12
CA GLN A 702 -20.40 -0.07 -46.22
C GLN A 702 -19.53 0.30 -47.42
N ASN A 703 -18.89 -0.72 -47.99
CA ASN A 703 -18.05 -0.78 -49.20
C ASN A 703 -16.63 -0.20 -49.10
N PRO A 704 -15.57 -1.03 -49.24
CA PRO A 704 -14.32 -0.53 -49.79
C PRO A 704 -14.59 -0.17 -51.25
N SER A 705 -14.61 1.13 -51.57
CA SER A 705 -14.31 1.54 -52.94
C SER A 705 -12.95 0.96 -53.29
N PRO A 706 -12.80 0.23 -54.41
CA PRO A 706 -11.48 -0.12 -54.89
C PRO A 706 -10.74 1.20 -55.09
N LEU A 707 -9.59 1.36 -54.43
CA LEU A 707 -8.65 2.41 -54.79
C LEU A 707 -8.43 2.29 -56.29
N THR A 708 -9.00 3.25 -57.02
CA THR A 708 -8.93 3.36 -58.46
C THR A 708 -7.47 3.32 -58.86
N THR A 709 -7.14 2.33 -59.68
CA THR A 709 -6.08 2.45 -60.67
C THR A 709 -6.30 3.73 -61.48
N GLU A 710 -5.19 4.38 -61.79
CA GLU A 710 -4.98 5.45 -62.79
C GLU A 710 -4.84 6.89 -62.29
N GLY A 711 -3.69 7.47 -62.66
CA GLY A 711 -3.36 8.88 -62.51
C GLY A 711 -1.87 9.20 -62.70
N THR A 712 -1.26 8.66 -63.77
CA THR A 712 0.04 9.02 -64.42
C THR A 712 1.32 9.12 -63.59
#